data_AF-A0A4Q4UAZ0-F1
#
_entry.id   AF-A0A4Q4UAZ0-F1
#
_cell.length_a   1.000
_cell.length_b   1.000
_cell.length_c   1.000
_cell.angle_alpha   90.00
_cell.angle_beta   90.00
_cell.angle_gamma   90.00
#
_symmetry.space_group_name_H-M   'P 1'
#
loop_
_entity.id
_entity.type
_entity.pdbx_description
1 polymer ?
#
loop_
_entity_poly.entity_id
_entity_poly.type
_entity_poly.pdbx_seq_one_letter_code
_entity_poly.pdbx_strand_id
1 'polypeptide(L)'
;MRYSSLEAITLAALAGLSSTQELSSTIVGCADVHCPNPEDSTDNVCTLVDRTFSDIGLVRIPTDIEELSWVQGNSITDDEGERRIASSFYLGTPFELDTGDTRACAAFFHESTARFPGGDVDTAQGTCEQAGVDVACIDALVARARALRIEEGEDACEKLQEDFLGNLDRECRGLAGTDRWESVRVRPIFGTGGPDVILSSDNLTSNCWPIEPKEHDLAFIESHEVTTRNITAARTNDLFYDVTPILTVFYGAENGLVANFSSQMTCLKVVNSSVTLERILEEQREEEEGAAAAIHISGAMAAITGVVTVFSLLLLAGTFLVGRSRRDRTSYVAVPGLPVLERRRRNALGSWSAMARSAVWWLGDEVTFLGRNWGQQGELVFGSLWAVWLLSLCVIGTGNDYLHLTKRFGIVAVSQLPIQYVLALKKFNPVALIFRSSHEGVNRWHRVLGRVIYCLICLHAAFYLNYYYQMGILRRRIVDIVPALGLTAFIGMVLLNTTALSLIRRYSYRIFFVTHLMVALALPPVVFFHYRSSAFYVVEALAFFIVDLALRKMDTFTTDASLVLIPGSNLIKIVAPVPPQKISRFRESPGTHVYLSIPAPSRPSPSAVSATNYIFEFMFNPFSIASVDEHSTDLTLIARCRDGPMTQNLARLANDSTAGMKVPLSIEGPYGCAARFPNLVGPEFDQILLVAGGVGASFVLPIYRSLLGENPGAGVTMIWVVRSASDATWPASDASQSILKDDKVQLYLTGDILESTSGTGTLSDGATELEMTHLSQRRPEYSPDRNCGRPDLRKIVDDVFKHGVEERVAVMVCGPEGMGHELRRYVGTWVRKGRKVWWHNESFSW
;
A
#
# COMPACT_ATOMS: atom_id res chain seq x y z
N MET A 1 -6.51 41.17 -4.82
CA MET A 1 -7.99 41.08 -4.81
C MET A 1 -8.34 40.05 -5.86
N ARG A 2 -8.61 38.81 -5.47
CA ARG A 2 -9.85 38.27 -4.86
C ARG A 2 -10.77 37.73 -5.97
N TYR A 3 -10.82 36.40 -6.00
CA TYR A 3 -11.93 35.49 -6.35
C TYR A 3 -12.87 35.86 -7.50
N SER A 4 -13.00 34.95 -8.47
CA SER A 4 -14.26 34.22 -8.72
C SER A 4 -14.09 33.16 -9.83
N SER A 5 -13.46 32.04 -9.52
CA SER A 5 -13.63 30.77 -10.26
C SER A 5 -14.21 29.68 -9.35
N LEU A 6 -14.71 30.10 -8.18
CA LEU A 6 -15.26 29.25 -7.11
C LEU A 6 -16.81 29.24 -7.08
N GLU A 7 -17.48 29.91 -8.01
CA GLU A 7 -18.94 30.11 -7.97
C GLU A 7 -19.73 29.42 -9.09
N ALA A 8 -19.07 28.67 -9.98
CA ALA A 8 -19.77 27.91 -11.03
C ALA A 8 -20.04 26.43 -10.66
N ILE A 9 -19.62 25.97 -9.48
CA ILE A 9 -19.76 24.56 -9.05
C ILE A 9 -20.56 24.44 -7.73
N THR A 10 -20.95 25.56 -7.12
CA THR A 10 -21.69 25.61 -5.84
C THR A 10 -23.21 25.61 -5.98
N LEU A 11 -23.76 25.18 -7.12
CA LEU A 11 -25.21 25.10 -7.35
C LEU A 11 -25.71 23.70 -7.78
N ALA A 12 -24.91 22.66 -7.57
CA ALA A 12 -25.32 21.25 -7.74
C ALA A 12 -25.12 20.42 -6.45
N ALA A 13 -25.01 21.07 -5.29
CA ALA A 13 -24.70 20.43 -4.00
C ALA A 13 -25.86 20.49 -2.98
N LEU A 14 -27.11 20.48 -3.45
CA LEU A 14 -28.31 20.43 -2.60
C LEU A 14 -29.39 19.46 -3.13
N ALA A 15 -28.98 18.27 -3.56
CA ALA A 15 -29.88 17.12 -3.68
C ALA A 15 -29.06 15.86 -3.39
N GLY A 16 -29.31 15.22 -2.25
CA GLY A 16 -28.53 14.08 -1.79
C GLY A 16 -28.74 13.79 -0.31
N LEU A 17 -29.99 13.90 0.15
CA LEU A 17 -30.46 13.32 1.39
C LEU A 17 -31.50 12.27 0.99
N SER A 18 -31.40 11.09 1.61
CA SER A 18 -32.16 9.85 1.39
C SER A 18 -32.07 9.22 0.00
N SER A 19 -31.25 8.17 -0.14
CA SER A 19 -31.45 7.18 -1.21
C SER A 19 -32.63 6.28 -0.85
N THR A 20 -33.85 6.82 -0.92
CA THR A 20 -35.03 6.02 -1.21
C THR A 20 -34.95 5.70 -2.71
N GLN A 21 -34.91 4.42 -3.07
CA GLN A 21 -34.94 4.00 -4.48
C GLN A 21 -36.20 4.61 -5.13
N GLU A 22 -36.03 5.57 -6.06
CA GLU A 22 -37.18 6.18 -6.75
C GLU A 22 -37.75 5.14 -7.72
N LEU A 23 -38.81 4.43 -7.30
CA LEU A 23 -39.57 3.50 -8.15
C LEU A 23 -40.34 4.17 -9.31
N SER A 24 -40.20 5.48 -9.50
CA SER A 24 -41.03 6.28 -10.42
C SER A 24 -40.71 6.04 -11.90
N SER A 25 -39.53 5.48 -12.25
CA SER A 25 -39.11 5.26 -13.64
C SER A 25 -38.71 3.83 -14.02
N THR A 26 -38.74 2.87 -13.10
CA THR A 26 -38.23 1.51 -13.33
C THR A 26 -39.14 0.44 -12.75
N ILE A 27 -39.45 -0.58 -13.54
CA ILE A 27 -40.09 -1.82 -13.09
C ILE A 27 -39.07 -2.60 -12.27
N VAL A 28 -39.47 -3.07 -11.09
CA VAL A 28 -38.62 -3.87 -10.18
C VAL A 28 -39.17 -5.29 -10.02
N GLY A 29 -38.30 -6.26 -9.81
CA GLY A 29 -38.67 -7.68 -9.76
C GLY A 29 -38.56 -8.31 -8.37
N CYS A 30 -38.65 -9.64 -8.32
CA CYS A 30 -38.57 -10.45 -7.09
C CYS A 30 -37.37 -10.12 -6.18
N ALA A 31 -36.21 -9.76 -6.72
CA ALA A 31 -35.03 -9.44 -5.90
C ALA A 31 -35.19 -8.13 -5.12
N ASP A 32 -35.79 -7.12 -5.75
CA ASP A 32 -35.94 -5.78 -5.17
C ASP A 32 -37.04 -5.75 -4.10
N VAL A 33 -38.07 -6.59 -4.26
CA VAL A 33 -39.18 -6.71 -3.30
C VAL A 33 -39.05 -7.92 -2.38
N HIS A 34 -37.86 -8.53 -2.30
CA HIS A 34 -37.52 -9.57 -1.30
C HIS A 34 -38.40 -10.84 -1.34
N CYS A 35 -38.68 -11.37 -2.54
CA CYS A 35 -39.37 -12.67 -2.66
C CYS A 35 -38.50 -13.84 -2.13
N PRO A 36 -39.12 -14.88 -1.54
CA PRO A 36 -38.39 -16.02 -1.01
C PRO A 36 -37.74 -16.85 -2.12
N ASN A 37 -36.56 -17.40 -1.82
CA ASN A 37 -35.85 -18.33 -2.69
C ASN A 37 -35.88 -19.74 -2.04
N PRO A 38 -36.58 -20.73 -2.62
CA PRO A 38 -36.60 -22.08 -2.07
C PRO A 38 -35.20 -22.73 -2.23
N GLU A 39 -34.66 -23.26 -1.13
CA GLU A 39 -33.35 -23.95 -1.14
C GLU A 39 -33.33 -25.02 -2.25
N ASP A 40 -32.36 -24.92 -3.17
CA ASP A 40 -32.14 -25.68 -4.42
C ASP A 40 -32.77 -25.16 -5.75
N SER A 41 -33.42 -23.98 -5.81
CA SER A 41 -33.80 -23.36 -7.10
C SER A 41 -33.03 -22.07 -7.43
N THR A 42 -32.91 -21.75 -8.72
CA THR A 42 -32.36 -20.47 -9.21
C THR A 42 -33.41 -19.36 -9.30
N ASP A 43 -34.68 -19.69 -9.07
CA ASP A 43 -35.82 -18.87 -9.44
C ASP A 43 -36.61 -18.45 -8.19
N ASN A 44 -36.83 -17.14 -8.03
CA ASN A 44 -37.53 -16.58 -6.87
C ASN A 44 -39.03 -16.78 -7.03
N VAL A 45 -39.62 -17.73 -6.29
CA VAL A 45 -41.05 -18.07 -6.40
C VAL A 45 -41.85 -17.29 -5.37
N CYS A 46 -42.85 -16.52 -5.83
CA CYS A 46 -43.71 -15.70 -5.00
C CYS A 46 -45.14 -16.25 -4.97
N THR A 47 -45.54 -16.85 -3.85
CA THR A 47 -46.90 -17.30 -3.57
C THR A 47 -47.65 -16.23 -2.78
N LEU A 48 -48.71 -15.69 -3.36
CA LEU A 48 -49.62 -14.72 -2.74
C LEU A 48 -51.03 -15.32 -2.70
N VAL A 49 -51.54 -15.58 -1.49
CA VAL A 49 -52.81 -16.25 -1.21
C VAL A 49 -52.88 -17.64 -1.87
N ASP A 50 -53.57 -17.78 -3.00
CA ASP A 50 -53.81 -19.03 -3.73
C ASP A 50 -53.02 -19.12 -5.05
N ARG A 51 -52.22 -18.09 -5.38
CA ARG A 51 -51.50 -17.97 -6.66
C ARG A 51 -50.00 -17.96 -6.45
N THR A 52 -49.29 -18.71 -7.29
CA THR A 52 -47.83 -18.81 -7.27
C THR A 52 -47.26 -18.23 -8.56
N PHE A 53 -46.41 -17.23 -8.43
CA PHE A 53 -45.77 -16.52 -9.53
C PHE A 53 -44.29 -16.92 -9.63
N SER A 54 -43.85 -17.17 -10.86
CA SER A 54 -42.44 -17.46 -11.16
C SER A 54 -41.61 -16.18 -11.21
N ASP A 55 -42.19 -15.09 -11.72
CA ASP A 55 -41.60 -13.75 -11.70
C ASP A 55 -42.71 -12.72 -11.45
N ILE A 56 -42.29 -11.57 -10.95
CA ILE A 56 -43.17 -10.42 -10.71
C ILE A 56 -42.58 -9.15 -11.31
N GLY A 57 -43.42 -8.14 -11.46
CA GLY A 57 -43.03 -6.77 -11.78
C GLY A 57 -43.82 -5.80 -10.92
N LEU A 58 -43.13 -4.85 -10.28
CA LEU A 58 -43.72 -3.76 -9.51
C LEU A 58 -43.33 -2.42 -10.15
N VAL A 59 -44.29 -1.52 -10.29
CA VAL A 59 -44.06 -0.15 -10.77
C VAL A 59 -44.97 0.83 -10.04
N ARG A 60 -44.47 2.04 -9.73
CA ARG A 60 -45.32 3.10 -9.17
C ARG A 60 -46.19 3.73 -10.24
N ILE A 61 -47.41 4.12 -9.86
CA ILE A 61 -48.30 4.90 -10.71
C ILE A 61 -47.97 6.37 -10.45
N PRO A 62 -47.46 7.12 -11.45
CA PRO A 62 -47.09 8.53 -11.26
C PRO A 62 -48.35 9.41 -11.28
N THR A 63 -49.10 9.38 -10.17
CA THR A 63 -50.30 10.17 -9.93
C THR A 63 -50.10 11.13 -8.76
N ASP A 64 -50.98 12.13 -8.64
CA ASP A 64 -51.01 13.04 -7.48
C ASP A 64 -51.40 12.32 -6.17
N ILE A 65 -51.94 11.10 -6.26
CA ILE A 65 -52.17 10.22 -5.10
C ILE A 65 -50.84 9.55 -4.77
N GLU A 66 -50.29 9.89 -3.60
CA GLU A 66 -48.99 9.38 -3.15
C GLU A 66 -49.00 7.85 -3.03
N GLU A 67 -47.96 7.23 -3.60
CA GLU A 67 -47.57 5.83 -3.42
C GLU A 67 -48.48 4.72 -3.96
N LEU A 68 -49.39 5.01 -4.91
CA LEU A 68 -50.08 3.95 -5.66
C LEU A 68 -49.11 3.15 -6.55
N SER A 69 -49.29 1.84 -6.61
CA SER A 69 -48.42 0.95 -7.40
C SER A 69 -49.17 -0.17 -8.11
N TRP A 70 -48.66 -0.60 -9.26
CA TRP A 70 -49.12 -1.81 -9.95
C TRP A 70 -48.15 -2.95 -9.70
N VAL A 71 -48.69 -4.13 -9.41
CA VAL A 71 -47.94 -5.38 -9.30
C VAL A 71 -48.50 -6.39 -10.30
N GLN A 72 -47.63 -6.97 -11.11
CA GLN A 72 -47.97 -8.08 -12.01
C GLN A 72 -47.21 -9.33 -11.56
N GLY A 73 -47.89 -10.47 -11.50
CA GLY A 73 -47.29 -11.78 -11.29
C GLY A 73 -47.66 -12.74 -12.41
N ASN A 74 -46.67 -13.43 -12.97
CA ASN A 74 -46.88 -14.39 -14.05
C ASN A 74 -46.63 -15.82 -13.59
N SER A 75 -47.50 -16.73 -14.03
CA SER A 75 -47.41 -18.16 -13.72
C SER A 75 -47.56 -19.00 -14.99
N ILE A 76 -46.89 -20.15 -15.01
CA ILE A 76 -46.98 -21.13 -16.10
C ILE A 76 -47.57 -22.41 -15.54
N THR A 77 -48.62 -22.92 -16.17
CA THR A 77 -49.19 -24.24 -15.87
C THR A 77 -49.23 -25.08 -17.14
N ASP A 78 -48.77 -26.32 -17.04
CA ASP A 78 -48.77 -27.29 -18.14
C ASP A 78 -49.85 -28.35 -17.86
N ASP A 79 -50.82 -28.50 -18.77
CA ASP A 79 -51.95 -29.44 -18.63
C ASP A 79 -52.24 -30.15 -19.97
N GLU A 80 -52.19 -31.49 -19.98
CA GLU A 80 -52.49 -32.35 -21.15
C GLU A 80 -51.89 -31.92 -22.52
N GLY A 81 -50.68 -31.33 -22.52
CA GLY A 81 -50.01 -30.86 -23.73
C GLY A 81 -50.37 -29.44 -24.18
N GLU A 82 -51.16 -28.73 -23.38
CA GLU A 82 -51.38 -27.29 -23.45
C GLU A 82 -50.54 -26.58 -22.38
N ARG A 83 -49.92 -25.46 -22.76
CA ARG A 83 -49.25 -24.55 -21.83
C ARG A 83 -50.10 -23.32 -21.64
N ARG A 84 -50.46 -23.03 -20.39
CA ARG A 84 -51.22 -21.84 -19.98
C ARG A 84 -50.28 -20.87 -19.28
N ILE A 85 -50.27 -19.63 -19.77
CA ILE A 85 -49.54 -18.51 -19.17
C ILE A 85 -50.60 -17.58 -18.59
N ALA A 86 -50.55 -17.37 -17.28
CA ALA A 86 -51.49 -16.50 -16.58
C ALA A 86 -50.74 -15.28 -16.02
N SER A 87 -51.22 -14.08 -16.37
CA SER A 87 -50.76 -12.80 -15.83
C SER A 87 -51.81 -12.24 -14.88
N SER A 88 -51.45 -12.09 -13.61
CA SER A 88 -52.33 -11.58 -12.54
C SER A 88 -51.88 -10.19 -12.12
N PHE A 89 -52.81 -9.25 -12.02
CA PHE A 89 -52.57 -7.84 -11.71
C PHE A 89 -53.17 -7.46 -10.38
N TYR A 90 -52.39 -6.76 -9.57
CA TYR A 90 -52.75 -6.29 -8.24
C TYR A 90 -52.49 -4.80 -8.13
N LEU A 91 -53.36 -4.11 -7.40
CA LEU A 91 -53.19 -2.72 -7.03
C LEU A 91 -52.61 -2.63 -5.62
N GLY A 92 -51.55 -1.85 -5.50
CA GLY A 92 -50.93 -1.46 -4.26
C GLY A 92 -51.44 -0.11 -3.77
N THR A 93 -51.90 -0.05 -2.53
CA THR A 93 -52.39 1.19 -1.91
C THR A 93 -51.76 1.40 -0.53
N PRO A 94 -51.56 2.67 -0.11
CA PRO A 94 -51.24 2.98 1.29
C PRO A 94 -52.24 2.32 2.26
N PHE A 95 -51.72 1.92 3.43
CA PHE A 95 -52.53 1.30 4.48
C PHE A 95 -53.70 2.21 4.87
N GLU A 96 -54.92 1.67 4.90
CA GLU A 96 -56.15 2.39 5.28
C GLU A 96 -56.43 3.66 4.42
N LEU A 97 -56.16 3.62 3.11
CA LEU A 97 -56.49 4.73 2.21
C LEU A 97 -58.01 5.00 2.16
N ASP A 98 -58.44 6.18 2.63
CA ASP A 98 -59.82 6.65 2.46
C ASP A 98 -60.03 7.18 1.03
N THR A 99 -60.83 6.47 0.25
CA THR A 99 -61.10 6.80 -1.16
C THR A 99 -62.22 7.83 -1.33
N GLY A 100 -62.96 8.17 -0.26
CA GLY A 100 -64.09 9.09 -0.32
C GLY A 100 -65.07 8.75 -1.44
N ASP A 101 -65.47 9.76 -2.22
CA ASP A 101 -66.34 9.60 -3.39
C ASP A 101 -65.56 9.38 -4.71
N THR A 102 -64.24 9.12 -4.66
CA THR A 102 -63.44 8.92 -5.88
C THR A 102 -63.79 7.64 -6.59
N ARG A 103 -64.07 7.76 -7.88
CA ARG A 103 -64.25 6.62 -8.79
C ARG A 103 -63.05 6.52 -9.69
N ALA A 104 -62.49 5.33 -9.82
CA ALA A 104 -61.34 5.12 -10.69
C ALA A 104 -61.41 3.77 -11.40
N CYS A 105 -60.94 3.75 -12.64
CA CYS A 105 -60.94 2.59 -13.51
C CYS A 105 -59.51 2.32 -14.03
N ALA A 106 -59.17 1.06 -14.21
CA ALA A 106 -57.95 0.63 -14.88
C ALA A 106 -58.32 -0.14 -16.16
N ALA A 107 -57.86 0.33 -17.31
CA ALA A 107 -58.02 -0.33 -18.60
C ALA A 107 -56.72 -1.06 -18.98
N PHE A 108 -56.77 -2.38 -19.06
CA PHE A 108 -55.69 -3.28 -19.42
C PHE A 108 -55.78 -3.60 -20.91
N PHE A 109 -54.70 -3.30 -21.65
CA PHE A 109 -54.58 -3.59 -23.08
C PHE A 109 -53.72 -4.84 -23.26
N HIS A 110 -54.37 -6.01 -23.28
CA HIS A 110 -53.68 -7.29 -23.47
C HIS A 110 -53.41 -7.55 -24.96
N GLU A 111 -52.46 -8.44 -25.24
CA GLU A 111 -52.05 -8.82 -26.59
C GLU A 111 -51.63 -7.60 -27.44
N SER A 112 -51.01 -6.62 -26.79
CA SER A 112 -50.53 -5.40 -27.44
C SER A 112 -49.22 -5.64 -28.19
N THR A 113 -48.82 -4.70 -29.05
CA THR A 113 -47.52 -4.75 -29.73
C THR A 113 -46.39 -4.09 -28.94
N ALA A 114 -46.66 -3.59 -27.73
CA ALA A 114 -45.70 -2.84 -26.92
C ALA A 114 -44.50 -3.71 -26.52
N ARG A 115 -43.28 -3.20 -26.72
CA ARG A 115 -42.02 -3.90 -26.41
C ARG A 115 -40.92 -2.93 -26.01
N PHE A 116 -40.24 -3.20 -24.91
CA PHE A 116 -39.07 -2.41 -24.50
C PHE A 116 -37.85 -2.68 -25.41
N PRO A 117 -37.12 -1.64 -25.86
CA PRO A 117 -35.96 -1.77 -26.72
C PRO A 117 -34.70 -2.16 -25.94
N GLY A 118 -33.81 -2.92 -26.58
CA GLY A 118 -32.41 -3.07 -26.14
C GLY A 118 -32.19 -3.88 -24.86
N GLY A 119 -32.32 -5.21 -24.94
CA GLY A 119 -31.97 -6.14 -23.87
C GLY A 119 -32.55 -7.54 -24.12
N ASP A 120 -32.26 -8.49 -23.24
CA ASP A 120 -33.01 -9.75 -23.19
C ASP A 120 -34.45 -9.49 -22.72
N VAL A 121 -35.42 -10.22 -23.27
CA VAL A 121 -36.86 -9.97 -23.08
C VAL A 121 -37.27 -10.02 -21.60
N ASP A 122 -36.53 -10.80 -20.80
CA ASP A 122 -36.72 -11.00 -19.37
C ASP A 122 -36.22 -9.84 -18.48
N THR A 123 -35.32 -8.98 -18.99
CA THR A 123 -34.67 -7.90 -18.23
C THR A 123 -34.94 -6.50 -18.75
N ALA A 124 -35.37 -6.35 -20.02
CA ALA A 124 -35.70 -5.06 -20.61
C ALA A 124 -36.81 -4.35 -19.80
N GLN A 125 -36.72 -3.03 -19.60
CA GLN A 125 -37.74 -2.24 -18.90
C GLN A 125 -37.65 -0.78 -19.33
N GLY A 126 -38.69 0.01 -19.10
CA GLY A 126 -38.69 1.43 -19.47
C GLY A 126 -40.04 2.10 -19.28
N THR A 127 -40.18 3.29 -19.86
CA THR A 127 -41.47 4.00 -19.94
C THR A 127 -42.33 3.49 -21.10
N CYS A 128 -43.62 3.82 -21.11
CA CYS A 128 -44.49 3.44 -22.23
C CYS A 128 -44.03 3.98 -23.59
N GLU A 129 -43.44 5.18 -23.63
CA GLU A 129 -42.85 5.72 -24.86
C GLU A 129 -41.71 4.84 -25.37
N GLN A 130 -40.85 4.37 -24.44
CA GLN A 130 -39.79 3.44 -24.77
C GLN A 130 -40.37 2.10 -25.22
N ALA A 131 -41.49 1.64 -24.66
CA ALA A 131 -42.20 0.43 -25.10
C ALA A 131 -42.84 0.55 -26.49
N GLY A 132 -42.70 1.69 -27.19
CA GLY A 132 -43.27 1.91 -28.51
C GLY A 132 -44.74 2.34 -28.49
N VAL A 133 -45.28 2.74 -27.33
CA VAL A 133 -46.61 3.33 -27.25
C VAL A 133 -46.53 4.80 -27.69
N ASP A 134 -47.12 5.12 -28.83
CA ASP A 134 -47.13 6.49 -29.36
C ASP A 134 -47.86 7.44 -28.40
N VAL A 135 -47.25 8.59 -28.09
CA VAL A 135 -47.86 9.65 -27.28
C VAL A 135 -49.20 10.09 -27.86
N ALA A 136 -49.33 10.12 -29.19
CA ALA A 136 -50.59 10.44 -29.85
C ALA A 136 -51.70 9.41 -29.56
N CYS A 137 -51.34 8.13 -29.38
CA CYS A 137 -52.31 7.11 -28.95
C CYS A 137 -52.71 7.31 -27.49
N ILE A 138 -51.74 7.57 -26.60
CA ILE A 138 -52.01 7.84 -25.18
C ILE A 138 -52.97 9.02 -25.04
N ASP A 139 -52.67 10.14 -25.71
CA ASP A 139 -53.50 11.34 -25.70
C ASP A 139 -54.92 11.07 -26.23
N ALA A 140 -55.05 10.26 -27.28
CA ALA A 140 -56.34 9.89 -27.83
C ALA A 140 -57.16 9.07 -26.83
N LEU A 141 -56.57 8.04 -26.21
CA LEU A 141 -57.23 7.22 -25.19
C LEU A 141 -57.67 8.05 -23.97
N VAL A 142 -56.79 8.95 -23.50
CA VAL A 142 -57.09 9.88 -22.41
C VAL A 142 -58.21 10.83 -22.78
N ALA A 143 -58.21 11.38 -24.00
CA ALA A 143 -59.26 12.28 -24.48
C ALA A 143 -60.63 11.58 -24.52
N ARG A 144 -60.68 10.30 -24.91
CA ARG A 144 -61.89 9.48 -24.86
C ARG A 144 -62.40 9.28 -23.44
N ALA A 145 -61.53 8.83 -22.54
CA ALA A 145 -61.88 8.62 -21.15
C ALA A 145 -62.40 9.90 -20.49
N ARG A 146 -61.81 11.07 -20.81
CA ARG A 146 -62.26 12.38 -20.33
C ARG A 146 -63.61 12.81 -20.92
N ALA A 147 -63.92 12.41 -22.15
CA ALA A 147 -65.15 12.80 -22.85
C ALA A 147 -66.38 11.97 -22.42
N LEU A 148 -66.18 10.89 -21.65
CA LEU A 148 -67.27 10.06 -21.15
C LEU A 148 -68.20 10.87 -20.25
N ARG A 149 -69.49 10.86 -20.60
CA ARG A 149 -70.55 11.40 -19.76
C ARG A 149 -71.13 10.27 -18.91
N ILE A 150 -70.86 10.35 -17.62
CA ILE A 150 -71.34 9.39 -16.62
C ILE A 150 -72.54 10.05 -15.91
N GLU A 151 -73.73 9.50 -16.09
CA GLU A 151 -74.93 9.96 -15.37
C GLU A 151 -74.96 9.36 -13.95
N GLU A 152 -75.74 9.97 -13.04
CA GLU A 152 -75.88 9.46 -11.67
C GLU A 152 -76.46 8.04 -11.67
N GLY A 153 -75.70 7.08 -11.13
CA GLY A 153 -76.09 5.67 -11.01
C GLY A 153 -75.53 4.73 -12.08
N GLU A 154 -74.81 5.26 -13.08
CA GLU A 154 -74.12 4.45 -14.09
C GLU A 154 -72.68 4.09 -13.67
N ASP A 155 -72.23 2.90 -14.07
CA ASP A 155 -70.85 2.45 -13.86
C ASP A 155 -69.92 3.07 -14.91
N ALA A 156 -69.01 3.91 -14.44
CA ALA A 156 -68.03 4.61 -15.27
C ALA A 156 -67.08 3.64 -16.01
N CYS A 157 -66.73 2.52 -15.37
CA CYS A 157 -65.80 1.54 -15.90
C CYS A 157 -66.48 0.65 -16.95
N GLU A 158 -67.76 0.33 -16.78
CA GLU A 158 -68.55 -0.41 -17.79
C GLU A 158 -68.73 0.43 -19.06
N LYS A 159 -69.03 1.73 -18.93
CA LYS A 159 -69.09 2.63 -20.09
C LYS A 159 -67.75 2.78 -20.80
N LEU A 160 -66.66 2.89 -20.04
CA LEU A 160 -65.31 2.94 -20.60
C LEU A 160 -64.94 1.64 -21.32
N GLN A 161 -65.36 0.49 -20.79
CA GLN A 161 -65.23 -0.82 -21.44
C GLN A 161 -65.96 -0.86 -22.79
N GLU A 162 -67.23 -0.45 -22.83
CA GLU A 162 -68.03 -0.43 -24.06
C GLU A 162 -67.44 0.50 -25.11
N ASP A 163 -67.00 1.70 -24.72
CA ASP A 163 -66.41 2.68 -25.63
C ASP A 163 -65.09 2.17 -26.23
N PHE A 164 -64.18 1.65 -25.41
CA PHE A 164 -62.92 1.10 -25.91
C PHE A 164 -63.12 -0.15 -26.77
N LEU A 165 -64.07 -1.04 -26.46
CA LEU A 165 -64.36 -2.17 -27.35
C LEU A 165 -64.99 -1.75 -28.68
N GLY A 166 -65.83 -0.71 -28.67
CA GLY A 166 -66.54 -0.22 -29.84
C GLY A 166 -65.67 0.64 -30.78
N ASN A 167 -64.65 1.30 -30.25
CA ASN A 167 -63.89 2.32 -30.96
C ASN A 167 -62.36 2.11 -30.84
N LEU A 168 -61.68 1.97 -32.00
CA LEU A 168 -60.22 1.99 -32.09
C LEU A 168 -59.75 3.23 -32.85
N ASP A 169 -58.84 3.97 -32.23
CA ASP A 169 -58.30 5.17 -32.83
C ASP A 169 -57.20 4.91 -33.80
N ARG A 170 -57.11 5.78 -34.79
CA ARG A 170 -56.14 5.66 -35.87
C ARG A 170 -54.73 5.66 -35.32
N GLU A 171 -54.48 6.52 -34.33
CA GLU A 171 -53.23 6.69 -33.60
C GLU A 171 -52.87 5.43 -32.81
N CYS A 172 -53.85 4.65 -32.36
CA CYS A 172 -53.66 3.44 -31.55
C CYS A 172 -53.56 2.13 -32.34
N ARG A 173 -53.69 2.15 -33.68
CA ARG A 173 -53.52 0.95 -34.50
C ARG A 173 -52.15 0.30 -34.36
N GLY A 174 -51.11 1.10 -34.12
CA GLY A 174 -49.78 0.60 -33.83
C GLY A 174 -49.78 -0.29 -32.59
N LEU A 175 -50.42 0.17 -31.50
CA LEU A 175 -50.52 -0.54 -30.22
C LEU A 175 -51.41 -1.78 -30.29
N ALA A 176 -52.55 -1.68 -30.96
CA ALA A 176 -53.52 -2.77 -31.09
C ALA A 176 -53.04 -3.89 -32.03
N GLY A 177 -52.13 -3.59 -32.97
CA GLY A 177 -51.66 -4.53 -33.98
C GLY A 177 -52.71 -4.95 -35.02
N THR A 178 -53.99 -4.62 -34.82
CA THR A 178 -55.12 -4.93 -35.70
C THR A 178 -56.06 -3.73 -35.88
N ASP A 179 -57.15 -3.89 -36.64
CA ASP A 179 -58.16 -2.86 -36.87
C ASP A 179 -59.19 -2.73 -35.72
N ARG A 180 -59.04 -3.50 -34.63
CA ARG A 180 -59.85 -3.40 -33.41
C ARG A 180 -59.02 -3.79 -32.18
N TRP A 181 -59.51 -3.52 -30.98
CA TRP A 181 -58.91 -4.10 -29.78
C TRP A 181 -59.27 -5.58 -29.68
N GLU A 182 -58.26 -6.46 -29.60
CA GLU A 182 -58.50 -7.91 -29.46
C GLU A 182 -58.86 -8.29 -28.02
N SER A 183 -58.18 -7.68 -27.03
CA SER A 183 -58.39 -7.96 -25.62
C SER A 183 -58.14 -6.71 -24.77
N VAL A 184 -59.19 -5.90 -24.59
CA VAL A 184 -59.19 -4.77 -23.64
C VAL A 184 -60.16 -5.05 -22.52
N ARG A 185 -59.71 -4.88 -21.28
CA ARG A 185 -60.50 -5.12 -20.07
C ARG A 185 -60.38 -3.95 -19.11
N VAL A 186 -61.51 -3.45 -18.64
CA VAL A 186 -61.62 -2.30 -17.76
C VAL A 186 -62.18 -2.79 -16.43
N ARG A 187 -61.49 -2.47 -15.35
CA ARG A 187 -61.90 -2.82 -13.98
C ARG A 187 -62.01 -1.59 -13.10
N PRO A 188 -63.04 -1.52 -12.23
CA PRO A 188 -63.06 -0.55 -11.15
C PRO A 188 -61.92 -0.83 -10.18
N ILE A 189 -61.19 0.22 -9.80
CA ILE A 189 -60.16 0.17 -8.76
C ILE A 189 -60.57 0.94 -7.51
N PHE A 190 -61.39 1.99 -7.64
CA PHE A 190 -62.04 2.71 -6.53
C PHE A 190 -63.53 2.94 -6.83
N GLY A 191 -64.35 2.96 -5.78
CA GLY A 191 -65.80 3.12 -5.86
C GLY A 191 -66.58 1.81 -5.86
N THR A 192 -67.85 1.86 -6.26
CA THR A 192 -68.75 0.69 -6.29
C THR A 192 -68.21 -0.38 -7.25
N GLY A 193 -67.99 -1.59 -6.73
CA GLY A 193 -67.41 -2.70 -7.50
C GLY A 193 -65.89 -2.77 -7.46
N GLY A 194 -65.21 -1.86 -6.75
CA GLY A 194 -63.77 -1.96 -6.49
C GLY A 194 -63.39 -3.24 -5.73
N PRO A 195 -62.13 -3.69 -5.86
CA PRO A 195 -61.64 -4.93 -5.27
C PRO A 195 -61.59 -4.87 -3.73
N ASP A 196 -61.82 -6.00 -3.08
CA ASP A 196 -61.51 -6.13 -1.65
C ASP A 196 -59.99 -6.26 -1.46
N VAL A 197 -59.46 -5.55 -0.46
CA VAL A 197 -58.07 -5.66 -0.02
C VAL A 197 -57.83 -7.06 0.57
N ILE A 198 -56.67 -7.65 0.28
CA ILE A 198 -56.25 -8.92 0.87
C ILE A 198 -56.07 -8.74 2.38
N LEU A 199 -56.96 -9.32 3.18
CA LEU A 199 -56.93 -9.19 4.63
C LEU A 199 -55.79 -10.01 5.24
N SER A 200 -55.29 -9.56 6.40
CA SER A 200 -54.21 -10.25 7.11
C SER A 200 -54.52 -11.71 7.50
N SER A 201 -55.81 -12.09 7.57
CA SER A 201 -56.26 -13.47 7.80
C SER A 201 -56.01 -14.41 6.60
N ASP A 202 -56.03 -13.85 5.37
CA ASP A 202 -55.84 -14.59 4.12
C ASP A 202 -54.36 -14.71 3.74
N ASN A 203 -53.49 -14.00 4.46
CA ASN A 203 -52.04 -14.00 4.30
C ASN A 203 -51.35 -15.27 4.86
N LEU A 204 -52.08 -16.19 5.50
CA LEU A 204 -51.48 -17.39 6.09
C LEU A 204 -50.91 -18.38 5.07
N THR A 205 -51.35 -18.32 3.81
CA THR A 205 -50.87 -19.19 2.72
C THR A 205 -49.84 -18.51 1.81
N SER A 206 -49.63 -17.20 1.96
CA SER A 206 -48.63 -16.45 1.19
C SER A 206 -47.22 -16.68 1.75
N ASN A 207 -46.21 -16.71 0.88
CA ASN A 207 -44.80 -16.72 1.26
C ASN A 207 -44.07 -15.41 0.89
N CYS A 208 -44.74 -14.50 0.17
CA CYS A 208 -44.22 -13.22 -0.28
C CYS A 208 -45.28 -12.11 -0.14
N TRP A 209 -44.83 -10.87 -0.08
CA TRP A 209 -45.69 -9.67 -0.17
C TRP A 209 -45.08 -8.71 -1.20
N PRO A 210 -45.44 -8.82 -2.50
CA PRO A 210 -44.68 -8.24 -3.61
C PRO A 210 -44.90 -6.72 -3.84
N ILE A 211 -44.84 -5.91 -2.79
CA ILE A 211 -45.00 -4.44 -2.82
C ILE A 211 -43.96 -3.73 -1.95
N GLU A 212 -43.72 -2.43 -2.20
CA GLU A 212 -42.82 -1.58 -1.39
C GLU A 212 -43.40 -0.16 -1.19
N PRO A 213 -43.53 0.33 0.06
CA PRO A 213 -43.22 -0.34 1.32
C PRO A 213 -44.12 -1.55 1.63
N LYS A 214 -43.61 -2.49 2.42
CA LYS A 214 -44.32 -3.72 2.82
C LYS A 214 -45.60 -3.50 3.63
N GLU A 215 -45.78 -2.29 4.14
CA GLU A 215 -46.94 -1.85 4.92
C GLU A 215 -48.17 -1.57 4.04
N HIS A 216 -47.99 -1.48 2.72
CA HIS A 216 -49.08 -1.26 1.78
C HIS A 216 -49.98 -2.49 1.61
N ASP A 217 -51.25 -2.16 1.37
CA ASP A 217 -52.32 -3.10 1.06
C ASP A 217 -52.23 -3.53 -0.42
N LEU A 218 -52.53 -4.80 -0.68
CA LEU A 218 -52.63 -5.36 -2.03
C LEU A 218 -54.06 -5.82 -2.30
N ALA A 219 -54.61 -5.42 -3.45
CA ALA A 219 -55.92 -5.84 -3.91
C ALA A 219 -55.82 -6.51 -5.29
N PHE A 220 -56.45 -7.68 -5.45
CA PHE A 220 -56.48 -8.38 -6.74
C PHE A 220 -57.44 -7.69 -7.70
N ILE A 221 -56.97 -7.31 -8.90
CA ILE A 221 -57.79 -6.61 -9.90
C ILE A 221 -58.28 -7.56 -10.98
N GLU A 222 -57.36 -8.26 -11.64
CA GLU A 222 -57.69 -9.12 -12.77
C GLU A 222 -56.59 -10.15 -13.06
N SER A 223 -56.95 -11.23 -13.73
CA SER A 223 -56.00 -12.10 -14.42
C SER A 223 -56.37 -12.30 -15.90
N HIS A 224 -55.36 -12.33 -16.76
CA HIS A 224 -55.47 -12.68 -18.16
C HIS A 224 -54.69 -13.98 -18.44
N GLU A 225 -55.29 -14.89 -19.21
CA GLU A 225 -54.73 -16.20 -19.49
C GLU A 225 -54.63 -16.44 -20.99
N VAL A 226 -53.47 -16.92 -21.43
CA VAL A 226 -53.22 -17.32 -22.83
C VAL A 226 -52.86 -18.80 -22.85
N THR A 227 -53.66 -19.58 -23.59
CA THR A 227 -53.45 -21.03 -23.77
C THR A 227 -52.81 -21.32 -25.12
N THR A 228 -51.72 -22.07 -25.13
CA THR A 228 -50.96 -22.38 -26.36
C THR A 228 -50.71 -23.88 -26.51
N ARG A 229 -50.73 -24.38 -27.75
CA ARG A 229 -50.39 -25.77 -28.13
C ARG A 229 -49.16 -25.77 -29.04
N ASN A 230 -48.21 -26.70 -28.83
CA ASN A 230 -47.01 -26.87 -29.66
C ASN A 230 -46.18 -25.59 -29.87
N ILE A 231 -45.86 -24.87 -28.79
CA ILE A 231 -45.10 -23.62 -28.83
C ILE A 231 -43.60 -23.82 -28.58
N THR A 232 -42.75 -22.99 -29.19
CA THR A 232 -41.31 -22.98 -28.91
C THR A 232 -41.02 -22.30 -27.58
N ALA A 233 -39.88 -22.63 -26.97
CA ALA A 233 -39.42 -21.97 -25.73
C ALA A 233 -39.30 -20.45 -25.91
N ALA A 234 -38.80 -19.98 -27.06
CA ALA A 234 -38.68 -18.55 -27.37
C ALA A 234 -40.04 -17.84 -27.37
N ARG A 235 -41.06 -18.42 -28.02
CA ARG A 235 -42.39 -17.80 -28.06
C ARG A 235 -43.13 -17.92 -26.71
N THR A 236 -42.81 -18.94 -25.90
CA THR A 236 -43.26 -18.99 -24.49
C THR A 236 -42.67 -17.83 -23.70
N ASN A 237 -41.38 -17.54 -23.91
CA ASN A 237 -40.69 -16.44 -23.23
C ASN A 237 -41.26 -15.08 -23.62
N ASP A 238 -41.52 -14.86 -24.91
CA ASP A 238 -42.13 -13.62 -25.40
C ASP A 238 -43.50 -13.37 -24.78
N LEU A 239 -44.32 -14.42 -24.62
CA LEU A 239 -45.64 -14.32 -23.97
C LEU A 239 -45.53 -14.15 -22.45
N PHE A 240 -44.54 -14.77 -21.83
CA PHE A 240 -44.33 -14.70 -20.38
C PHE A 240 -43.80 -13.33 -19.94
N TYR A 241 -43.07 -12.61 -20.79
CA TYR A 241 -42.55 -11.27 -20.51
C TYR A 241 -43.23 -10.18 -21.35
N ASP A 242 -44.47 -10.43 -21.79
CA ASP A 242 -45.22 -9.49 -22.61
C ASP A 242 -45.56 -8.19 -21.83
N VAL A 243 -45.50 -7.06 -22.52
CA VAL A 243 -45.77 -5.75 -21.92
C VAL A 243 -47.26 -5.47 -21.98
N THR A 244 -47.86 -5.20 -20.82
CA THR A 244 -49.26 -4.78 -20.69
C THR A 244 -49.33 -3.28 -20.39
N PRO A 245 -49.78 -2.45 -21.36
CA PRO A 245 -50.19 -1.08 -21.10
C PRO A 245 -51.46 -1.05 -20.23
N ILE A 246 -51.45 -0.19 -19.22
CA ILE A 246 -52.53 0.01 -18.27
C ILE A 246 -52.83 1.51 -18.21
N LEU A 247 -54.02 1.89 -18.66
CA LEU A 247 -54.52 3.26 -18.51
C LEU A 247 -55.33 3.35 -17.21
N THR A 248 -54.78 4.04 -16.22
CA THR A 248 -55.43 4.30 -14.94
C THR A 248 -56.14 5.66 -15.03
N VAL A 249 -57.43 5.71 -14.73
CA VAL A 249 -58.26 6.92 -14.85
C VAL A 249 -59.00 7.20 -13.56
N PHE A 250 -58.92 8.44 -13.08
CA PHE A 250 -59.60 8.94 -11.90
C PHE A 250 -60.65 9.98 -12.30
N TYR A 251 -61.90 9.74 -11.91
CA TYR A 251 -62.99 10.69 -12.08
C TYR A 251 -63.15 11.46 -10.77
N GLY A 252 -62.85 12.76 -10.81
CA GLY A 252 -62.86 13.60 -9.62
C GLY A 252 -64.26 13.82 -9.04
N ALA A 253 -64.31 13.99 -7.72
CA ALA A 253 -65.52 14.28 -6.94
C ALA A 253 -65.22 15.36 -5.89
N GLU A 254 -66.22 16.14 -5.46
CA GLU A 254 -66.02 17.27 -4.54
C GLU A 254 -65.37 16.87 -3.20
N ASN A 255 -65.60 15.64 -2.73
CA ASN A 255 -64.99 15.06 -1.51
C ASN A 255 -64.04 13.88 -1.83
N GLY A 256 -63.45 13.83 -3.03
CA GLY A 256 -62.59 12.73 -3.47
C GLY A 256 -61.08 13.01 -3.37
N LEU A 257 -60.27 11.95 -3.52
CA LEU A 257 -58.80 11.99 -3.64
C LEU A 257 -58.31 12.85 -4.81
N VAL A 258 -59.10 13.01 -5.87
CA VAL A 258 -58.78 13.87 -7.01
C VAL A 258 -59.91 14.87 -7.25
N ALA A 259 -59.56 16.16 -7.35
CA ALA A 259 -60.54 17.23 -7.54
C ALA A 259 -61.11 17.29 -8.99
N ASN A 260 -60.35 16.78 -9.97
CA ASN A 260 -60.68 16.79 -11.39
C ASN A 260 -60.36 15.44 -12.04
N PHE A 261 -60.65 15.30 -13.33
CA PHE A 261 -60.19 14.15 -14.11
C PHE A 261 -58.66 14.06 -14.13
N SER A 262 -58.11 12.93 -13.71
CA SER A 262 -56.69 12.59 -13.83
C SER A 262 -56.51 11.22 -14.48
N SER A 263 -55.44 11.02 -15.22
CA SER A 263 -55.18 9.77 -15.92
C SER A 263 -53.70 9.53 -16.11
N GLN A 264 -53.28 8.28 -16.02
CA GLN A 264 -51.89 7.88 -16.18
C GLN A 264 -51.78 6.57 -16.96
N MET A 265 -50.86 6.55 -17.93
CA MET A 265 -50.50 5.34 -18.68
C MET A 265 -49.26 4.70 -18.05
N THR A 266 -49.33 3.41 -17.76
CA THR A 266 -48.25 2.61 -17.17
C THR A 266 -48.05 1.35 -18.01
N CYS A 267 -46.80 1.01 -18.35
CA CYS A 267 -46.49 -0.19 -19.11
C CYS A 267 -45.76 -1.16 -18.19
N LEU A 268 -46.39 -2.30 -17.92
CA LEU A 268 -45.95 -3.25 -16.92
C LEU A 268 -45.65 -4.61 -17.55
N LYS A 269 -44.63 -5.29 -17.02
CA LYS A 269 -44.34 -6.69 -17.25
C LYS A 269 -43.61 -7.27 -16.04
N VAL A 270 -43.49 -8.59 -15.97
CA VAL A 270 -42.61 -9.23 -14.99
C VAL A 270 -41.13 -9.08 -15.39
N VAL A 271 -40.21 -9.12 -14.41
CA VAL A 271 -38.77 -8.95 -14.65
C VAL A 271 -37.98 -10.02 -13.91
N ASN A 272 -37.15 -10.77 -14.64
CA ASN A 272 -36.29 -11.78 -14.06
C ASN A 272 -35.14 -11.12 -13.28
N SER A 273 -35.11 -11.33 -11.97
CA SER A 273 -34.18 -10.61 -11.09
C SER A 273 -32.84 -11.31 -10.86
N SER A 274 -32.50 -12.35 -11.63
CA SER A 274 -31.19 -13.00 -11.58
C SER A 274 -30.04 -12.12 -12.14
N VAL A 275 -30.37 -10.98 -12.75
CA VAL A 275 -29.42 -10.02 -13.36
C VAL A 275 -29.23 -8.77 -12.48
N THR A 276 -29.25 -8.92 -11.15
CA THR A 276 -28.67 -7.92 -10.24
C THR A 276 -27.15 -7.87 -10.39
N LEU A 277 -26.50 -8.94 -10.87
CA LEU A 277 -25.04 -9.00 -11.00
C LEU A 277 -24.50 -8.14 -12.16
N GLU A 278 -25.16 -8.08 -13.31
CA GLU A 278 -24.69 -7.27 -14.46
C GLU A 278 -25.07 -5.79 -14.32
N ARG A 279 -26.23 -5.46 -13.74
CA ARG A 279 -26.60 -4.08 -13.41
C ARG A 279 -25.73 -3.47 -12.32
N ILE A 280 -25.36 -4.24 -11.28
CA ILE A 280 -24.32 -3.79 -10.33
C ILE A 280 -23.02 -3.52 -11.07
N LEU A 281 -22.65 -4.33 -12.07
CA LEU A 281 -21.40 -4.12 -12.83
C LEU A 281 -21.45 -2.90 -13.78
N GLU A 282 -22.62 -2.46 -14.25
CA GLU A 282 -22.76 -1.28 -15.12
C GLU A 282 -23.03 0.03 -14.35
N GLU A 283 -23.83 0.02 -13.28
CA GLU A 283 -23.98 1.20 -12.40
C GLU A 283 -22.72 1.44 -11.56
N GLN A 284 -22.00 0.39 -11.14
CA GLN A 284 -20.64 0.55 -10.59
C GLN A 284 -19.70 1.18 -11.63
N ARG A 285 -19.93 1.03 -12.95
CA ARG A 285 -19.03 1.55 -14.00
C ARG A 285 -19.17 3.07 -14.18
N GLU A 286 -20.37 3.63 -14.04
CA GLU A 286 -20.60 5.08 -14.13
C GLU A 286 -20.30 5.81 -12.81
N GLU A 287 -20.57 5.19 -11.65
CA GLU A 287 -20.17 5.73 -10.33
C GLU A 287 -18.66 5.53 -10.06
N GLU A 288 -18.03 4.47 -10.60
CA GLU A 288 -16.57 4.30 -10.61
C GLU A 288 -15.87 5.39 -11.42
N GLU A 289 -16.41 5.98 -12.49
CA GLU A 289 -15.65 7.02 -13.21
C GLU A 289 -15.46 8.29 -12.35
N GLY A 290 -16.47 8.70 -11.57
CA GLY A 290 -16.37 9.82 -10.63
C GLY A 290 -15.59 9.49 -9.35
N ALA A 291 -15.88 8.34 -8.72
CA ALA A 291 -15.22 7.90 -7.50
C ALA A 291 -13.79 7.40 -7.75
N ALA A 292 -13.52 6.71 -8.87
CA ALA A 292 -12.16 6.33 -9.27
C ALA A 292 -11.33 7.56 -9.60
N ALA A 293 -11.86 8.59 -10.27
CA ALA A 293 -11.14 9.84 -10.46
C ALA A 293 -10.73 10.47 -9.11
N ALA A 294 -11.65 10.51 -8.14
CA ALA A 294 -11.34 10.99 -6.80
C ALA A 294 -10.28 10.11 -6.10
N ILE A 295 -10.42 8.77 -6.13
CA ILE A 295 -9.52 7.75 -5.56
C ILE A 295 -8.11 7.86 -6.19
N HIS A 296 -8.05 8.00 -7.51
CA HIS A 296 -6.84 8.25 -8.29
C HIS A 296 -6.20 9.59 -7.93
N ILE A 297 -6.99 10.64 -7.71
CA ILE A 297 -6.47 11.95 -7.29
C ILE A 297 -5.79 11.84 -5.94
N SER A 298 -6.33 11.17 -4.91
CA SER A 298 -5.57 11.08 -3.64
C SER A 298 -4.39 10.12 -3.70
N GLY A 299 -4.45 9.05 -4.50
CA GLY A 299 -3.27 8.23 -4.78
C GLY A 299 -2.18 9.04 -5.48
N ALA A 300 -2.55 9.81 -6.50
CA ALA A 300 -1.64 10.69 -7.23
C ALA A 300 -1.14 11.83 -6.35
N MET A 301 -1.98 12.44 -5.52
CA MET A 301 -1.59 13.48 -4.57
C MET A 301 -0.66 12.92 -3.49
N ALA A 302 -0.88 11.71 -2.99
CA ALA A 302 0.03 11.05 -2.06
C ALA A 302 1.39 10.74 -2.71
N ALA A 303 1.40 10.27 -3.95
CA ALA A 303 2.61 10.03 -4.72
C ALA A 303 3.36 11.33 -5.07
N ILE A 304 2.64 12.33 -5.60
CA ILE A 304 3.17 13.66 -5.96
C ILE A 304 3.66 14.39 -4.71
N THR A 305 2.91 14.41 -3.61
CA THR A 305 3.41 15.01 -2.37
C THR A 305 4.61 14.25 -1.83
N GLY A 306 4.68 12.93 -1.96
CA GLY A 306 5.89 12.16 -1.62
C GLY A 306 7.09 12.64 -2.44
N VAL A 307 6.92 12.73 -3.76
CA VAL A 307 7.95 13.21 -4.69
C VAL A 307 8.31 14.67 -4.44
N VAL A 308 7.34 15.56 -4.20
CA VAL A 308 7.51 17.01 -3.96
C VAL A 308 8.12 17.27 -2.58
N THR A 309 7.79 16.49 -1.56
CA THR A 309 8.41 16.62 -0.23
C THR A 309 9.86 16.20 -0.30
N VAL A 310 10.14 15.09 -0.99
CA VAL A 310 11.52 14.69 -1.34
C VAL A 310 12.16 15.83 -2.11
N PHE A 311 11.59 16.30 -3.23
CA PHE A 311 12.10 17.36 -4.11
C PHE A 311 12.34 18.70 -3.41
N SER A 312 11.47 19.10 -2.50
CA SER A 312 11.59 20.33 -1.71
C SER A 312 12.70 20.19 -0.66
N LEU A 313 12.85 19.01 -0.06
CA LEU A 313 14.03 18.69 0.74
C LEU A 313 15.30 18.64 -0.14
N LEU A 314 15.22 18.23 -1.42
CA LEU A 314 16.34 18.31 -2.37
C LEU A 314 16.72 19.75 -2.69
N LEU A 315 15.75 20.65 -2.89
CA LEU A 315 15.98 22.06 -3.15
C LEU A 315 16.53 22.78 -1.90
N LEU A 316 16.02 22.46 -0.71
CA LEU A 316 16.52 23.00 0.55
C LEU A 316 17.92 22.46 0.89
N ALA A 317 18.18 21.16 0.70
CA ALA A 317 19.50 20.59 0.87
C ALA A 317 20.49 21.11 -0.18
N GLY A 318 20.07 21.23 -1.44
CA GLY A 318 20.86 21.78 -2.54
C GLY A 318 21.21 23.25 -2.34
N THR A 319 20.25 24.08 -1.93
CA THR A 319 20.50 25.50 -1.60
C THR A 319 21.34 25.66 -0.33
N PHE A 320 21.17 24.79 0.67
CA PHE A 320 22.02 24.75 1.86
C PHE A 320 23.46 24.34 1.53
N LEU A 321 23.66 23.34 0.66
CA LEU A 321 24.98 22.87 0.22
C LEU A 321 25.69 23.87 -0.71
N VAL A 322 24.97 24.45 -1.68
CA VAL A 322 25.50 25.52 -2.55
C VAL A 322 25.77 26.79 -1.74
N GLY A 323 24.91 27.10 -0.78
CA GLY A 323 25.11 28.20 0.17
C GLY A 323 26.33 27.99 1.06
N ARG A 324 26.62 26.75 1.47
CA ARG A 324 27.82 26.40 2.24
C ARG A 324 29.09 26.44 1.37
N SER A 325 29.06 25.85 0.17
CA SER A 325 30.19 25.88 -0.77
C SER A 325 30.55 27.30 -1.23
N ARG A 326 29.57 28.20 -1.44
CA ARG A 326 29.83 29.62 -1.74
C ARG A 326 30.37 30.41 -0.55
N ARG A 327 29.97 30.07 0.68
CA ARG A 327 30.38 30.76 1.90
C ARG A 327 31.77 30.32 2.39
N ASP A 328 32.15 29.07 2.14
CA ASP A 328 33.49 28.55 2.43
C ASP A 328 34.54 28.98 1.38
N ARG A 329 34.12 29.31 0.14
CA ARG A 329 35.02 29.92 -0.86
C ARG A 329 35.41 31.38 -0.58
N THR A 330 34.72 32.06 0.35
CA THR A 330 34.93 33.49 0.65
C THR A 330 35.35 33.76 2.09
N SER A 331 35.51 32.73 2.93
CA SER A 331 36.06 32.91 4.28
C SER A 331 37.57 33.06 4.24
N TYR A 332 38.03 34.31 4.33
CA TYR A 332 39.38 34.68 4.74
C TYR A 332 39.79 33.79 5.94
N VAL A 333 40.95 33.12 5.85
CA VAL A 333 41.54 32.35 6.96
C VAL A 333 41.92 33.35 8.05
N ALA A 334 40.99 33.61 8.97
CA ALA A 334 41.23 34.49 10.10
C ALA A 334 42.07 33.74 11.13
N VAL A 335 43.19 34.35 11.51
CA VAL A 335 44.08 33.89 12.59
C VAL A 335 43.26 33.68 13.87
N PRO A 336 43.38 32.51 14.55
CA PRO A 336 42.66 32.26 15.81
C PRO A 336 43.03 33.31 16.87
N GLY A 337 42.03 33.99 17.46
CA GLY A 337 42.22 34.86 18.63
C GLY A 337 41.61 36.27 18.61
N LEU A 338 40.88 36.68 17.57
CA LEU A 338 40.29 38.04 17.51
C LEU A 338 38.92 38.18 18.24
N PRO A 339 38.70 39.25 19.03
CA PRO A 339 37.46 39.52 19.79
C PRO A 339 36.21 39.76 18.93
N VAL A 340 36.35 39.83 17.61
CA VAL A 340 35.26 40.02 16.64
C VAL A 340 34.35 38.79 16.55
N LEU A 341 34.88 37.58 16.77
CA LEU A 341 34.11 36.32 16.73
C LEU A 341 33.25 36.12 17.99
N GLU A 342 33.74 36.57 19.15
CA GLU A 342 33.00 36.57 20.40
C GLU A 342 31.76 37.48 20.33
N ARG A 343 31.87 38.61 19.62
CA ARG A 343 30.75 39.52 19.32
C ARG A 343 29.70 38.89 18.40
N ARG A 344 30.11 38.08 17.42
CA ARG A 344 29.20 37.38 16.49
C ARG A 344 28.38 36.29 17.18
N ARG A 345 28.91 35.70 18.26
CA ARG A 345 28.25 34.67 19.09
C ARG A 345 27.19 35.26 20.03
N ARG A 346 27.35 36.52 20.47
CA ARG A 346 26.37 37.27 21.26
C ARG A 346 25.19 37.81 20.43
N ASN A 347 25.30 37.82 19.10
CA ASN A 347 24.21 38.19 18.22
C ASN A 347 23.18 37.05 18.10
N ALA A 348 21.89 37.40 17.99
CA ALA A 348 20.79 36.44 17.90
C ALA A 348 21.06 35.31 16.88
N LEU A 349 21.55 35.63 15.68
CA LEU A 349 21.89 34.65 14.63
C LEU A 349 22.87 33.55 15.08
N GLY A 350 23.84 33.88 15.93
CA GLY A 350 24.81 32.92 16.47
C GLY A 350 24.14 31.91 17.40
N SER A 351 23.26 32.40 18.28
CA SER A 351 22.44 31.58 19.19
C SER A 351 21.50 30.65 18.42
N TRP A 352 20.77 31.17 17.41
CA TRP A 352 19.90 30.37 16.53
C TRP A 352 20.67 29.24 15.83
N SER A 353 21.89 29.51 15.36
CA SER A 353 22.71 28.47 14.70
C SER A 353 23.13 27.36 15.67
N ALA A 354 23.41 27.68 16.93
CA ALA A 354 23.79 26.71 17.95
C ALA A 354 22.60 25.88 18.41
N MET A 355 21.43 26.51 18.54
CA MET A 355 20.16 25.82 18.77
C MET A 355 19.83 24.85 17.62
N ALA A 356 19.96 25.28 16.37
CA ALA A 356 19.73 24.43 15.21
C ALA A 356 20.69 23.21 15.18
N ARG A 357 21.97 23.40 15.49
CA ARG A 357 22.93 22.28 15.60
C ARG A 357 22.57 21.31 16.72
N SER A 358 22.13 21.85 17.87
CA SER A 358 21.67 21.02 19.00
C SER A 358 20.41 20.23 18.65
N ALA A 359 19.48 20.82 17.89
CA ALA A 359 18.29 20.15 17.40
C ALA A 359 18.62 19.04 16.38
N VAL A 360 19.52 19.30 15.42
CA VAL A 360 20.00 18.28 14.46
C VAL A 360 20.70 17.14 15.19
N TRP A 361 21.52 17.45 16.21
CA TRP A 361 22.14 16.43 17.05
C TRP A 361 21.10 15.56 17.75
N TRP A 362 20.10 16.19 18.37
CA TRP A 362 19.00 15.50 19.05
C TRP A 362 18.17 14.63 18.09
N LEU A 363 17.91 15.09 16.86
CA LEU A 363 17.21 14.28 15.84
C LEU A 363 17.99 13.00 15.47
N GLY A 364 19.31 13.03 15.58
CA GLY A 364 20.15 11.85 15.35
C GLY A 364 20.32 10.95 16.57
N ASP A 365 19.79 11.33 17.73
CA ASP A 365 19.83 10.48 18.92
C ASP A 365 18.83 9.32 18.80
N GLU A 366 19.18 8.19 19.39
CA GLU A 366 18.37 6.97 19.32
C GLU A 366 17.33 6.94 20.43
N VAL A 367 16.17 6.35 20.12
CA VAL A 367 15.07 6.21 21.06
C VAL A 367 15.07 4.80 21.63
N THR A 368 15.40 4.70 22.91
CA THR A 368 15.27 3.45 23.64
C THR A 368 13.97 3.45 24.44
N PHE A 369 13.07 2.54 24.09
CA PHE A 369 11.80 2.33 24.80
C PHE A 369 11.65 0.85 25.14
N LEU A 370 11.33 0.56 26.41
CA LEU A 370 11.28 -0.80 26.98
C LEU A 370 12.56 -1.62 26.71
N GLY A 371 13.74 -0.99 26.84
CA GLY A 371 15.03 -1.64 26.61
C GLY A 371 15.32 -2.02 25.15
N ARG A 372 14.48 -1.57 24.19
CA ARG A 372 14.67 -1.79 22.75
C ARG A 372 14.93 -0.47 22.04
N ASN A 373 15.78 -0.50 21.03
CA ASN A 373 16.01 0.63 20.13
C ASN A 373 14.90 0.69 19.06
N TRP A 374 14.21 1.81 18.99
CA TRP A 374 13.09 2.03 18.05
C TRP A 374 13.50 2.77 16.76
N GLY A 375 14.75 3.26 16.70
CA GLY A 375 15.28 4.10 15.63
C GLY A 375 15.72 5.46 16.15
N GLN A 376 16.13 6.33 15.23
CA GLN A 376 16.51 7.71 15.55
C GLN A 376 15.27 8.58 15.82
N GLN A 377 15.39 9.60 16.66
CA GLN A 377 14.31 10.56 16.95
C GLN A 377 13.73 11.18 15.67
N GLY A 378 14.61 11.55 14.73
CA GLY A 378 14.19 12.08 13.43
C GLY A 378 13.35 11.11 12.62
N GLU A 379 13.69 9.82 12.60
CA GLU A 379 12.91 8.79 11.91
C GLU A 379 11.46 8.74 12.42
N LEU A 380 11.29 8.82 13.74
CA LEU A 380 9.97 8.79 14.36
C LEU A 380 9.16 10.07 14.13
N VAL A 381 9.79 11.25 14.27
CA VAL A 381 9.12 12.54 14.07
C VAL A 381 8.65 12.67 12.62
N PHE A 382 9.55 12.49 11.65
CA PHE A 382 9.22 12.61 10.24
C PHE A 382 8.28 11.49 9.79
N GLY A 383 8.47 10.27 10.28
CA GLY A 383 7.56 9.15 10.01
C GLY A 383 6.15 9.40 10.52
N SER A 384 6.00 9.98 11.72
CA SER A 384 4.69 10.30 12.30
C SER A 384 4.00 11.43 11.54
N LEU A 385 4.73 12.49 11.17
CA LEU A 385 4.19 13.56 10.34
C LEU A 385 3.72 13.04 8.97
N TRP A 386 4.52 12.17 8.35
CA TRP A 386 4.15 11.52 7.10
C TRP A 386 2.93 10.62 7.24
N ALA A 387 2.85 9.83 8.31
CA ALA A 387 1.69 8.99 8.60
C ALA A 387 0.42 9.82 8.78
N VAL A 388 0.47 10.93 9.54
CA VAL A 388 -0.68 11.83 9.73
C VAL A 388 -1.12 12.44 8.40
N TRP A 389 -0.17 12.85 7.55
CA TRP A 389 -0.48 13.35 6.22
C TRP A 389 -1.19 12.29 5.36
N LEU A 390 -0.64 11.08 5.25
CA LEU A 390 -1.27 10.00 4.49
C LEU A 390 -2.65 9.62 5.05
N LEU A 391 -2.80 9.56 6.37
CA LEU A 391 -4.09 9.32 7.03
C LEU A 391 -5.11 10.42 6.68
N SER A 392 -4.68 11.68 6.63
CA SER A 392 -5.59 12.77 6.23
C SER A 392 -6.05 12.59 4.78
N LEU A 393 -5.17 12.17 3.87
CA LEU A 393 -5.53 11.88 2.47
C LEU A 393 -6.48 10.69 2.32
N CYS A 394 -6.49 9.76 3.29
CA CYS A 394 -7.46 8.67 3.31
C CYS A 394 -8.88 9.15 3.63
N VAL A 395 -9.03 10.24 4.42
CA VAL A 395 -10.32 10.70 4.97
C VAL A 395 -10.88 11.91 4.21
N ILE A 396 -10.01 12.80 3.71
CA ILE A 396 -10.45 14.02 3.03
C ILE A 396 -11.24 13.65 1.77
N GLY A 397 -12.48 14.16 1.66
CA GLY A 397 -13.34 13.97 0.50
C GLY A 397 -14.10 12.64 0.45
N THR A 398 -14.08 11.83 1.51
CA THR A 398 -14.88 10.58 1.58
C THR A 398 -16.31 10.79 2.07
N GLY A 399 -16.59 11.90 2.76
CA GLY A 399 -17.91 12.14 3.36
C GLY A 399 -18.30 11.01 4.34
N ASN A 400 -19.55 10.57 4.28
CA ASN A 400 -20.08 9.46 5.08
C ASN A 400 -20.00 8.09 4.36
N ASP A 401 -19.33 8.02 3.21
CA ASP A 401 -19.18 6.78 2.45
C ASP A 401 -18.07 5.89 3.06
N TYR A 402 -18.52 4.89 3.81
CA TYR A 402 -17.64 3.92 4.47
C TYR A 402 -16.84 3.07 3.47
N LEU A 403 -17.42 2.71 2.32
CA LEU A 403 -16.76 1.86 1.33
C LEU A 403 -15.70 2.66 0.57
N HIS A 404 -15.99 3.91 0.23
CA HIS A 404 -15.01 4.83 -0.34
C HIS A 404 -13.85 5.07 0.62
N LEU A 405 -14.11 5.33 1.90
CA LEU A 405 -13.08 5.42 2.93
C LEU A 405 -12.20 4.15 2.95
N THR A 406 -12.82 2.97 2.94
CA THR A 406 -12.12 1.69 2.93
C THR A 406 -11.20 1.53 1.71
N LYS A 407 -11.69 1.87 0.51
CA LYS A 407 -10.91 1.85 -0.74
C LYS A 407 -9.71 2.82 -0.69
N ARG A 408 -9.86 4.00 -0.04
CA ARG A 408 -8.78 5.00 0.10
C ARG A 408 -7.56 4.48 0.84
N PHE A 409 -7.76 3.77 1.95
CA PHE A 409 -6.65 3.20 2.72
C PHE A 409 -5.78 2.25 1.88
N GLY A 410 -6.42 1.48 0.99
CA GLY A 410 -5.72 0.58 0.06
C GLY A 410 -4.91 1.36 -0.98
N ILE A 411 -5.53 2.25 -1.74
CA ILE A 411 -4.84 2.97 -2.83
C ILE A 411 -3.75 3.92 -2.32
N VAL A 412 -3.98 4.60 -1.18
CA VAL A 412 -2.97 5.48 -0.59
C VAL A 412 -1.78 4.66 -0.13
N ALA A 413 -1.97 3.48 0.48
CA ALA A 413 -0.88 2.59 0.83
C ALA A 413 -0.10 2.10 -0.40
N VAL A 414 -0.81 1.65 -1.45
CA VAL A 414 -0.18 1.13 -2.68
C VAL A 414 0.56 2.23 -3.46
N SER A 415 0.09 3.48 -3.42
CA SER A 415 0.77 4.63 -4.04
C SER A 415 2.18 4.87 -3.47
N GLN A 416 2.48 4.34 -2.28
CA GLN A 416 3.80 4.49 -1.64
C GLN A 416 4.78 3.38 -2.04
N LEU A 417 4.37 2.36 -2.80
CA LEU A 417 5.26 1.27 -3.21
C LEU A 417 6.46 1.73 -4.05
N PRO A 418 6.34 2.65 -5.04
CA PRO A 418 7.49 3.09 -5.82
C PRO A 418 8.61 3.65 -4.94
N ILE A 419 8.28 4.60 -4.05
CA ILE A 419 9.25 5.18 -3.13
C ILE A 419 9.74 4.15 -2.10
N GLN A 420 8.89 3.25 -1.63
CA GLN A 420 9.30 2.16 -0.73
C GLN A 420 10.40 1.29 -1.35
N TYR A 421 10.29 0.96 -2.64
CA TYR A 421 11.30 0.18 -3.36
C TYR A 421 12.57 1.01 -3.60
N VAL A 422 12.43 2.26 -4.07
CA VAL A 422 13.56 3.19 -4.28
C VAL A 422 14.41 3.35 -3.02
N LEU A 423 13.79 3.45 -1.84
CA LEU A 423 14.50 3.58 -0.56
C LEU A 423 15.32 2.33 -0.18
N ALA A 424 15.04 1.17 -0.77
CA ALA A 424 15.76 -0.09 -0.53
C ALA A 424 16.85 -0.39 -1.58
N LEU A 425 16.87 0.30 -2.72
CA LEU A 425 17.81 0.02 -3.81
C LEU A 425 19.25 0.29 -3.38
N LYS A 426 20.19 -0.57 -3.81
CA LYS A 426 21.60 -0.43 -3.43
C LYS A 426 22.39 0.42 -4.41
N LYS A 427 22.18 0.21 -5.71
CA LYS A 427 22.98 0.79 -6.79
C LYS A 427 22.26 1.96 -7.45
N PHE A 428 21.04 1.73 -7.93
CA PHE A 428 20.20 2.75 -8.56
C PHE A 428 19.35 3.46 -7.51
N ASN A 429 20.01 4.18 -6.60
CA ASN A 429 19.34 4.87 -5.50
C ASN A 429 19.45 6.40 -5.66
N PRO A 430 18.51 7.05 -6.36
CA PRO A 430 18.52 8.51 -6.54
C PRO A 430 18.44 9.25 -5.19
N VAL A 431 17.67 8.73 -4.23
CA VAL A 431 17.54 9.33 -2.89
C VAL A 431 18.89 9.38 -2.18
N ALA A 432 19.65 8.28 -2.21
CA ALA A 432 21.00 8.23 -1.62
C ALA A 432 21.95 9.22 -2.30
N LEU A 433 21.90 9.31 -3.64
CA LEU A 433 22.71 10.27 -4.39
C LEU A 433 22.42 11.71 -3.97
N ILE A 434 21.15 12.09 -3.85
CA ILE A 434 20.75 13.47 -3.59
C ILE A 434 21.06 13.89 -2.16
N PHE A 435 20.79 13.04 -1.18
CA PHE A 435 21.13 13.31 0.22
C PHE A 435 22.61 13.10 0.54
N ARG A 436 23.43 12.79 -0.48
CA ARG A 436 24.84 12.40 -0.33
C ARG A 436 25.04 11.29 0.72
N SER A 437 24.04 10.43 0.86
CA SER A 437 24.01 9.30 1.80
C SER A 437 24.38 8.00 1.07
N SER A 438 24.59 6.91 1.80
CA SER A 438 24.59 5.56 1.22
C SER A 438 23.21 4.92 1.25
N HIS A 439 23.04 3.78 0.57
CA HIS A 439 21.77 3.06 0.60
C HIS A 439 21.45 2.55 2.00
N GLU A 440 22.44 2.18 2.83
CA GLU A 440 22.19 1.81 4.23
C GLU A 440 21.64 3.00 5.01
N GLY A 441 22.22 4.17 4.77
CA GLY A 441 21.75 5.42 5.35
C GLY A 441 20.33 5.78 4.90
N VAL A 442 19.92 5.46 3.67
CA VAL A 442 18.55 5.71 3.20
C VAL A 442 17.56 4.63 3.65
N ASN A 443 18.01 3.38 3.77
CA ASN A 443 17.19 2.23 4.16
C ASN A 443 16.57 2.38 5.55
N ARG A 444 17.06 3.31 6.38
CA ARG A 444 16.37 3.69 7.62
C ARG A 444 14.94 4.19 7.38
N TRP A 445 14.74 4.95 6.31
CA TRP A 445 13.45 5.48 5.90
C TRP A 445 12.54 4.42 5.28
N HIS A 446 13.10 3.43 4.57
CA HIS A 446 12.35 2.26 4.08
C HIS A 446 11.64 1.53 5.24
N ARG A 447 12.29 1.40 6.40
CA ARG A 447 11.68 0.78 7.59
C ARG A 447 10.53 1.60 8.15
N VAL A 448 10.68 2.92 8.21
CA VAL A 448 9.63 3.83 8.71
C VAL A 448 8.42 3.78 7.78
N LEU A 449 8.62 3.98 6.48
CA LEU A 449 7.55 3.98 5.50
C LEU A 449 6.86 2.61 5.42
N GLY A 450 7.62 1.50 5.50
CA GLY A 450 7.06 0.15 5.55
C GLY A 450 6.09 -0.07 6.72
N ARG A 451 6.37 0.50 7.90
CA ARG A 451 5.44 0.48 9.05
C ARG A 451 4.17 1.27 8.77
N VAL A 452 4.30 2.44 8.14
CA VAL A 452 3.14 3.29 7.78
C VAL A 452 2.25 2.56 6.78
N ILE A 453 2.83 2.00 5.70
CA ILE A 453 2.11 1.19 4.71
C ILE A 453 1.40 0.02 5.39
N TYR A 454 2.09 -0.70 6.28
CA TYR A 454 1.50 -1.82 7.00
C TYR A 454 0.29 -1.40 7.84
N CYS A 455 0.38 -0.29 8.59
CA CYS A 455 -0.75 0.23 9.36
C CYS A 455 -1.95 0.60 8.48
N LEU A 456 -1.72 1.26 7.33
CA LEU A 456 -2.78 1.59 6.39
C LEU A 456 -3.45 0.33 5.81
N ILE A 457 -2.67 -0.70 5.47
CA ILE A 457 -3.18 -1.98 4.97
C ILE A 457 -3.93 -2.77 6.05
N CYS A 458 -3.50 -2.70 7.32
CA CYS A 458 -4.27 -3.26 8.44
C CYS A 458 -5.63 -2.59 8.58
N LEU A 459 -5.71 -1.26 8.46
CA LEU A 459 -6.98 -0.53 8.51
C LEU A 459 -7.87 -0.86 7.31
N HIS A 460 -7.30 -0.91 6.11
CA HIS A 460 -8.00 -1.33 4.89
C HIS A 460 -8.64 -2.73 5.04
N ALA A 461 -7.85 -3.71 5.51
CA ALA A 461 -8.34 -5.07 5.73
C ALA A 461 -9.39 -5.12 6.85
N ALA A 462 -9.18 -4.40 7.95
CA ALA A 462 -10.12 -4.35 9.07
C ALA A 462 -11.46 -3.72 8.66
N PHE A 463 -11.45 -2.65 7.87
CA PHE A 463 -12.68 -1.99 7.44
C PHE A 463 -13.50 -2.84 6.48
N TYR A 464 -12.87 -3.52 5.52
CA TYR A 464 -13.54 -4.50 4.66
C TYR A 464 -14.10 -5.68 5.46
N LEU A 465 -13.32 -6.20 6.42
CA LEU A 465 -13.78 -7.29 7.28
C LEU A 465 -15.00 -6.89 8.12
N ASN A 466 -14.99 -5.68 8.69
CA ASN A 466 -16.13 -5.12 9.42
C ASN A 466 -17.35 -4.96 8.51
N TYR A 467 -17.18 -4.43 7.30
CA TYR A 467 -18.28 -4.30 6.33
C TYR A 467 -18.91 -5.66 5.99
N TYR A 468 -18.09 -6.66 5.64
CA TYR A 468 -18.58 -8.00 5.32
C TYR A 468 -19.25 -8.69 6.51
N TYR A 469 -18.78 -8.42 7.72
CA TYR A 469 -19.38 -8.94 8.95
C TYR A 469 -20.75 -8.31 9.20
N GLN A 470 -20.86 -6.98 9.15
CA GLN A 470 -22.12 -6.26 9.38
C GLN A 470 -23.19 -6.61 8.35
N MET A 471 -22.81 -6.85 7.10
CA MET A 471 -23.72 -7.23 6.02
C MET A 471 -24.04 -8.75 5.98
N GLY A 472 -23.48 -9.57 6.86
CA GLY A 472 -23.73 -11.02 6.89
C GLY A 472 -23.14 -11.83 5.71
N ILE A 473 -22.39 -11.18 4.81
CA ILE A 473 -21.88 -11.78 3.56
C ILE A 473 -20.45 -12.33 3.65
N LEU A 474 -19.81 -12.27 4.83
CA LEU A 474 -18.39 -12.63 5.02
C LEU A 474 -18.01 -14.00 4.45
N ARG A 475 -18.80 -15.04 4.74
CA ARG A 475 -18.48 -16.42 4.30
C ARG A 475 -18.49 -16.55 2.78
N ARG A 476 -19.40 -15.84 2.10
CA ARG A 476 -19.53 -15.86 0.64
C ARG A 476 -18.44 -15.01 -0.01
N ARG A 477 -18.19 -13.80 0.51
CA ARG A 477 -17.26 -12.84 -0.12
C ARG A 477 -15.79 -13.17 0.06
N ILE A 478 -15.38 -13.84 1.14
CA ILE A 478 -13.95 -14.08 1.40
C ILE A 478 -13.32 -15.07 0.40
N VAL A 479 -14.14 -15.89 -0.27
CA VAL A 479 -13.69 -16.85 -1.29
C VAL A 479 -13.77 -16.31 -2.71
N ASP A 480 -14.41 -15.15 -2.92
CA ASP A 480 -14.40 -14.46 -4.22
C ASP A 480 -12.95 -14.07 -4.59
N ILE A 481 -12.64 -14.09 -5.90
CA ILE A 481 -11.26 -13.93 -6.40
C ILE A 481 -10.59 -12.66 -5.85
N VAL A 482 -11.26 -11.51 -5.93
CA VAL A 482 -10.67 -10.22 -5.54
C VAL A 482 -10.41 -10.13 -4.01
N PRO A 483 -11.39 -10.40 -3.12
CA PRO A 483 -11.13 -10.49 -1.68
C PRO A 483 -10.12 -11.57 -1.28
N ALA A 484 -10.11 -12.73 -1.94
CA ALA A 484 -9.13 -13.78 -1.68
C ALA A 484 -7.70 -13.34 -2.03
N LEU A 485 -7.51 -12.63 -3.16
CA LEU A 485 -6.24 -12.00 -3.51
C LEU A 485 -5.83 -10.92 -2.49
N GLY A 486 -6.80 -10.12 -2.02
CA GLY A 486 -6.58 -9.11 -0.97
C GLY A 486 -6.14 -9.73 0.35
N LEU A 487 -6.78 -10.82 0.78
CA LEU A 487 -6.39 -11.60 1.95
C LEU A 487 -5.00 -12.21 1.78
N THR A 488 -4.70 -12.75 0.60
CA THR A 488 -3.37 -13.30 0.27
C THR A 488 -2.29 -12.22 0.37
N ALA A 489 -2.55 -11.03 -0.16
CA ALA A 489 -1.64 -9.88 -0.05
C ALA A 489 -1.48 -9.43 1.41
N PHE A 490 -2.57 -9.40 2.19
CA PHE A 490 -2.54 -9.06 3.61
C PHE A 490 -1.69 -10.03 4.43
N ILE A 491 -1.85 -11.35 4.21
CA ILE A 491 -1.02 -12.38 4.84
C ILE A 491 0.46 -12.17 4.47
N GLY A 492 0.75 -11.87 3.20
CA GLY A 492 2.08 -11.51 2.74
C GLY A 492 2.67 -10.31 3.50
N MET A 493 1.89 -9.23 3.67
CA MET A 493 2.30 -8.05 4.42
C MET A 493 2.55 -8.33 5.90
N VAL A 494 1.72 -9.17 6.54
CA VAL A 494 1.92 -9.64 7.92
C VAL A 494 3.23 -10.42 8.03
N LEU A 495 3.51 -11.31 7.06
CA LEU A 495 4.74 -12.10 7.02
C LEU A 495 6.00 -11.22 6.84
N LEU A 496 5.94 -10.22 5.96
CA LEU A 496 7.00 -9.23 5.77
C LEU A 496 7.32 -8.47 7.06
N ASN A 497 6.29 -7.98 7.76
CA ASN A 497 6.47 -7.17 8.96
C ASN A 497 6.91 -8.00 10.17
N THR A 498 6.33 -9.20 10.33
CA THR A 498 6.66 -10.09 11.46
C THR A 498 8.11 -10.53 11.38
N THR A 499 8.56 -11.00 10.22
CA THR A 499 9.95 -11.44 10.03
C THR A 499 10.95 -10.29 10.11
N ALA A 500 10.54 -9.05 9.83
CA ALA A 500 11.36 -7.85 9.98
C ALA A 500 11.52 -7.35 11.43
N LEU A 501 10.81 -7.93 12.41
CA LEU A 501 10.97 -7.58 13.82
C LEU A 501 12.40 -7.86 14.29
N SER A 502 12.93 -6.99 15.15
CA SER A 502 14.29 -7.12 15.69
C SER A 502 14.51 -8.42 16.46
N LEU A 503 13.44 -8.98 17.05
CA LEU A 503 13.49 -10.27 17.74
C LEU A 503 13.81 -11.41 16.74
N ILE A 504 13.09 -11.46 15.62
CA ILE A 504 13.25 -12.50 14.60
C ILE A 504 14.56 -12.32 13.83
N ARG A 505 14.90 -11.08 13.45
CA ARG A 505 16.18 -10.76 12.78
C ARG A 505 17.41 -11.19 13.57
N ARG A 506 17.42 -10.94 14.87
CA ARG A 506 18.53 -11.35 15.75
C ARG A 506 18.56 -12.85 16.01
N TYR A 507 17.40 -13.50 16.04
CA TYR A 507 17.33 -14.96 16.09
C TYR A 507 17.87 -15.59 14.80
N SER A 508 17.41 -15.13 13.64
CA SER A 508 17.91 -15.55 12.33
C SER A 508 17.67 -14.49 11.27
N TYR A 509 18.74 -13.81 10.87
CA TYR A 509 18.70 -12.84 9.77
C TYR A 509 18.30 -13.49 8.43
N ARG A 510 18.54 -14.80 8.25
CA ARG A 510 18.19 -15.50 7.01
C ARG A 510 16.69 -15.69 6.86
N ILE A 511 15.99 -16.05 7.93
CA ILE A 511 14.53 -16.15 7.92
C ILE A 511 13.95 -14.80 7.52
N PHE A 512 14.42 -13.73 8.16
CA PHE A 512 14.07 -12.37 7.77
C PHE A 512 14.33 -12.11 6.29
N PHE A 513 15.58 -12.19 5.83
CA PHE A 513 15.96 -11.71 4.51
C PHE A 513 15.34 -12.52 3.37
N VAL A 514 15.34 -13.85 3.47
CA VAL A 514 14.79 -14.73 2.42
C VAL A 514 13.29 -14.55 2.32
N THR A 515 12.57 -14.59 3.44
CA THR A 515 11.12 -14.36 3.43
C THR A 515 10.79 -12.95 2.94
N HIS A 516 11.52 -11.94 3.39
CA HIS A 516 11.28 -10.56 3.00
C HIS A 516 11.46 -10.36 1.49
N LEU A 517 12.54 -10.89 0.91
CA LEU A 517 12.81 -10.79 -0.52
C LEU A 517 11.77 -11.56 -1.36
N MET A 518 11.47 -12.81 -1.00
CA MET A 518 10.55 -13.64 -1.78
C MET A 518 9.13 -13.06 -1.77
N VAL A 519 8.64 -12.63 -0.61
CA VAL A 519 7.30 -12.03 -0.50
C VAL A 519 7.27 -10.65 -1.15
N ALA A 520 8.32 -9.83 -1.05
CA ALA A 520 8.41 -8.55 -1.75
C ALA A 520 8.42 -8.71 -3.28
N LEU A 521 8.87 -9.84 -3.83
CA LEU A 521 8.77 -10.11 -5.27
C LEU A 521 7.40 -10.67 -5.67
N ALA A 522 6.76 -11.45 -4.82
CA ALA A 522 5.46 -12.05 -5.08
C ALA A 522 4.28 -11.09 -4.87
N LEU A 523 4.41 -10.12 -3.95
CA LEU A 523 3.32 -9.22 -3.57
C LEU A 523 2.84 -8.29 -4.72
N PRO A 524 3.72 -7.64 -5.52
CA PRO A 524 3.25 -6.71 -6.55
C PRO A 524 2.35 -7.35 -7.62
N PRO A 525 2.65 -8.55 -8.17
CA PRO A 525 1.70 -9.26 -9.03
C PRO A 525 0.34 -9.54 -8.37
N VAL A 526 0.32 -9.95 -7.09
CA VAL A 526 -0.93 -10.20 -6.36
C VAL A 526 -1.74 -8.91 -6.21
N VAL A 527 -1.08 -7.79 -5.87
CA VAL A 527 -1.72 -6.47 -5.76
C VAL A 527 -2.26 -5.99 -7.12
N PHE A 528 -1.53 -6.23 -8.21
CA PHE A 528 -1.98 -5.90 -9.57
C PHE A 528 -3.29 -6.60 -9.94
N PHE A 529 -3.41 -7.90 -9.61
CA PHE A 529 -4.64 -8.65 -9.87
C PHE A 529 -5.76 -8.37 -8.85
N HIS A 530 -5.41 -7.97 -7.62
CA HIS A 530 -6.37 -7.52 -6.62
C HIS A 530 -7.05 -6.20 -7.02
N TYR A 531 -6.29 -5.24 -7.57
CA TYR A 531 -6.83 -3.95 -8.02
C TYR A 531 -6.07 -3.42 -9.24
N ARG A 532 -6.63 -3.62 -10.45
CA ARG A 532 -5.97 -3.28 -11.73
C ARG A 532 -5.58 -1.81 -11.83
N SER A 533 -6.38 -0.90 -11.26
CA SER A 533 -6.10 0.53 -11.34
C SER A 533 -4.87 0.96 -10.51
N SER A 534 -4.29 0.07 -9.70
CA SER A 534 -2.98 0.27 -9.06
C SER A 534 -1.77 -0.09 -9.94
N ALA A 535 -2.00 -0.55 -11.17
CA ALA A 535 -0.97 -1.05 -12.06
C ALA A 535 0.22 -0.09 -12.23
N PHE A 536 -0.05 1.22 -12.36
CA PHE A 536 0.99 2.23 -12.54
C PHE A 536 2.04 2.18 -11.41
N TYR A 537 1.61 2.15 -10.15
CA TYR A 537 2.51 2.11 -8.98
C TYR A 537 3.28 0.79 -8.90
N VAL A 538 2.63 -0.33 -9.23
CA VAL A 538 3.26 -1.66 -9.24
C VAL A 538 4.34 -1.75 -10.31
N VAL A 539 4.01 -1.32 -11.54
CA VAL A 539 4.95 -1.34 -12.67
C VAL A 539 6.15 -0.43 -12.40
N GLU A 540 5.91 0.78 -11.86
CA GLU A 540 6.98 1.70 -11.51
C GLU A 540 7.93 1.08 -10.45
N ALA A 541 7.39 0.53 -9.37
CA ALA A 541 8.18 -0.12 -8.32
C ALA A 541 9.04 -1.28 -8.85
N LEU A 542 8.45 -2.14 -9.69
CA LEU A 542 9.16 -3.27 -10.31
C LEU A 542 10.21 -2.80 -11.31
N ALA A 543 9.93 -1.76 -12.11
CA ALA A 543 10.88 -1.21 -13.07
C ALA A 543 12.15 -0.69 -12.37
N PHE A 544 11.99 0.11 -11.31
CA PHE A 544 13.11 0.57 -10.48
C PHE A 544 13.94 -0.57 -9.91
N PHE A 545 13.28 -1.63 -9.42
CA PHE A 545 13.95 -2.80 -8.86
C PHE A 545 14.72 -3.60 -9.91
N ILE A 546 14.13 -3.83 -11.09
CA ILE A 546 14.77 -4.57 -12.19
C ILE A 546 16.00 -3.82 -12.69
N VAL A 547 15.92 -2.49 -12.83
CA VAL A 547 17.07 -1.65 -13.22
C VAL A 547 18.20 -1.75 -12.18
N ASP A 548 17.88 -1.66 -10.89
CA ASP A 548 18.87 -1.84 -9.82
C ASP A 548 19.53 -3.22 -9.89
N LEU A 549 18.75 -4.29 -10.07
CA LEU A 549 19.26 -5.66 -10.17
C LEU A 549 20.19 -5.84 -11.37
N ALA A 550 19.82 -5.30 -12.54
CA ALA A 550 20.66 -5.33 -13.74
C ALA A 550 21.99 -4.60 -13.51
N LEU A 551 21.95 -3.40 -12.94
CA LEU A 551 23.16 -2.63 -12.62
C LEU A 551 24.05 -3.31 -11.59
N ARG A 552 23.46 -3.93 -10.57
CA ARG A 552 24.19 -4.74 -9.58
C ARG A 552 24.86 -5.94 -10.24
N LYS A 553 24.14 -6.66 -11.10
CA LYS A 553 24.67 -7.82 -11.83
C LYS A 553 25.85 -7.44 -12.74
N MET A 554 25.80 -6.28 -13.38
CA MET A 554 26.92 -5.74 -14.18
C MET A 554 28.11 -5.32 -13.31
N ASP A 555 27.87 -4.84 -12.09
CA ASP A 555 28.92 -4.41 -11.16
C ASP A 555 29.58 -5.58 -10.42
N THR A 556 28.86 -6.67 -10.17
CA THR A 556 29.43 -7.90 -9.59
C THR A 556 30.49 -8.52 -10.49
N PHE A 557 31.59 -8.98 -9.90
CA PHE A 557 32.61 -9.78 -10.58
C PHE A 557 33.03 -10.95 -9.70
N THR A 558 33.49 -12.04 -10.32
CA THR A 558 34.04 -13.21 -9.63
C THR A 558 35.54 -13.25 -9.85
N THR A 559 36.30 -13.48 -8.78
CA THR A 559 37.76 -13.49 -8.80
C THR A 559 38.32 -14.56 -7.87
N ASP A 560 39.50 -15.07 -8.21
CA ASP A 560 40.20 -16.08 -7.44
C ASP A 560 40.97 -15.43 -6.28
N ALA A 561 40.44 -15.58 -5.07
CA ALA A 561 40.95 -14.95 -3.85
C ALA A 561 41.82 -15.90 -3.01
N SER A 562 42.82 -15.34 -2.34
CA SER A 562 43.61 -16.04 -1.31
C SER A 562 43.00 -15.83 0.07
N LEU A 563 42.90 -16.90 0.85
CA LEU A 563 42.35 -16.89 2.20
C LEU A 563 43.44 -17.32 3.19
N VAL A 564 43.73 -16.47 4.18
CA VAL A 564 44.78 -16.72 5.18
C VAL A 564 44.23 -16.46 6.59
N LEU A 565 44.41 -17.42 7.49
CA LEU A 565 44.10 -17.22 8.91
C LEU A 565 45.21 -16.41 9.58
N ILE A 566 44.82 -15.39 10.37
CA ILE A 566 45.77 -14.56 11.11
C ILE A 566 46.14 -15.28 12.41
N PRO A 567 47.42 -15.64 12.62
CA PRO A 567 47.85 -16.43 13.77
C PRO A 567 47.47 -15.81 15.12
N GLY A 568 47.02 -16.64 16.06
CA GLY A 568 46.61 -16.21 17.39
C GLY A 568 45.35 -15.35 17.44
N SER A 569 44.63 -15.18 16.33
CA SER A 569 43.38 -14.44 16.23
C SER A 569 42.26 -15.31 15.64
N ASN A 570 41.02 -14.82 15.64
CA ASN A 570 39.91 -15.44 14.91
C ASN A 570 39.59 -14.71 13.59
N LEU A 571 40.59 -14.07 12.99
CA LEU A 571 40.44 -13.27 11.79
C LEU A 571 40.96 -14.02 10.54
N ILE A 572 40.28 -13.81 9.42
CA ILE A 572 40.64 -14.29 8.08
C ILE A 572 41.00 -13.06 7.24
N LYS A 573 42.21 -13.05 6.67
CA LYS A 573 42.64 -12.11 5.63
C LYS A 573 42.24 -12.69 4.28
N ILE A 574 41.47 -11.93 3.51
CA ILE A 574 41.01 -12.29 2.16
C ILE A 574 41.67 -11.32 1.19
N VAL A 575 42.48 -11.82 0.27
CA VAL A 575 43.16 -11.02 -0.75
C VAL A 575 42.59 -11.39 -2.12
N ALA A 576 41.93 -10.45 -2.79
CA ALA A 576 41.18 -10.69 -4.02
C ALA A 576 41.60 -9.69 -5.11
N PRO A 577 42.05 -10.13 -6.29
CA PRO A 577 42.39 -9.22 -7.37
C PRO A 577 41.12 -8.65 -8.02
N VAL A 578 41.04 -7.33 -8.12
CA VAL A 578 39.94 -6.60 -8.77
C VAL A 578 40.26 -6.41 -10.25
N PRO A 579 39.28 -6.58 -11.16
CA PRO A 579 39.48 -6.30 -12.59
C PRO A 579 40.06 -4.89 -12.84
N PRO A 580 41.05 -4.73 -13.73
CA PRO A 580 41.70 -3.43 -13.99
C PRO A 580 40.74 -2.32 -14.38
N GLN A 581 39.61 -2.64 -15.02
CA GLN A 581 38.59 -1.67 -15.41
C GLN A 581 37.78 -1.14 -14.22
N LYS A 582 37.80 -1.83 -13.08
CA LYS A 582 37.03 -1.50 -11.87
C LYS A 582 37.90 -0.95 -10.73
N ILE A 583 39.21 -1.20 -10.73
CA ILE A 583 40.13 -0.90 -9.61
C ILE A 583 40.16 0.58 -9.19
N SER A 584 40.05 1.53 -10.14
CA SER A 584 40.11 2.97 -9.83
C SER A 584 39.06 3.39 -8.81
N ARG A 585 37.83 2.90 -8.97
CA ARG A 585 36.70 3.16 -8.04
C ARG A 585 36.97 2.65 -6.63
N PHE A 586 37.76 1.59 -6.46
CA PHE A 586 38.13 1.07 -5.14
C PHE A 586 39.23 1.91 -4.50
N ARG A 587 40.24 2.33 -5.27
CA ARG A 587 41.34 3.17 -4.79
C ARG A 587 40.89 4.57 -4.37
N GLU A 588 39.98 5.17 -5.14
CA GLU A 588 39.47 6.53 -4.92
C GLU A 588 38.44 6.62 -3.79
N SER A 589 38.08 5.50 -3.15
CA SER A 589 36.98 5.45 -2.16
C SER A 589 37.39 4.72 -0.87
N PRO A 590 38.38 5.24 -0.11
CA PRO A 590 38.76 4.66 1.18
C PRO A 590 37.59 4.66 2.16
N GLY A 591 37.50 3.62 3.00
CA GLY A 591 36.39 3.46 3.97
C GLY A 591 35.08 2.98 3.35
N THR A 592 35.12 2.41 2.15
CA THR A 592 33.97 1.71 1.56
C THR A 592 33.97 0.22 1.90
N HIS A 593 32.89 -0.48 1.56
CA HIS A 593 32.75 -1.92 1.76
C HIS A 593 32.21 -2.60 0.50
N VAL A 594 32.28 -3.92 0.47
CA VAL A 594 31.73 -4.77 -0.61
C VAL A 594 30.76 -5.78 -0.04
N TYR A 595 29.83 -6.26 -0.86
CA TYR A 595 29.09 -7.48 -0.57
C TYR A 595 29.83 -8.67 -1.17
N LEU A 596 30.16 -9.64 -0.33
CA LEU A 596 30.81 -10.88 -0.70
C LEU A 596 29.78 -12.01 -0.72
N SER A 597 29.84 -12.84 -1.76
CA SER A 597 29.04 -14.06 -1.90
C SER A 597 29.90 -15.22 -2.41
N ILE A 598 29.52 -16.45 -2.06
CA ILE A 598 30.28 -17.65 -2.38
C ILE A 598 29.67 -18.35 -3.61
N PRO A 599 30.35 -18.37 -4.77
CA PRO A 599 29.86 -19.02 -5.97
C PRO A 599 29.86 -20.55 -5.82
N ALA A 600 29.07 -21.24 -6.65
CA ALA A 600 28.85 -22.69 -6.56
C ALA A 600 30.13 -23.55 -6.40
N PRO A 601 31.26 -23.27 -7.09
CA PRO A 601 32.49 -24.07 -6.94
C PRO A 601 33.12 -24.03 -5.55
N SER A 602 32.83 -23.01 -4.75
CA SER A 602 33.42 -22.79 -3.42
C SER A 602 32.48 -23.13 -2.27
N ARG A 603 31.33 -23.73 -2.59
CA ARG A 603 30.32 -24.12 -1.59
C ARG A 603 30.64 -25.50 -0.99
N PRO A 604 30.16 -25.79 0.24
CA PRO A 604 30.40 -27.07 0.90
C PRO A 604 29.93 -28.34 0.21
N SER A 605 28.91 -28.25 -0.65
CA SER A 605 28.35 -29.42 -1.33
C SER A 605 28.33 -29.19 -2.84
N PRO A 606 28.82 -30.13 -3.65
CA PRO A 606 28.79 -30.04 -5.11
C PRO A 606 27.40 -30.29 -5.71
N SER A 607 26.42 -30.80 -4.93
CA SER A 607 25.07 -31.08 -5.44
C SER A 607 24.23 -29.81 -5.51
N ALA A 608 23.91 -29.35 -6.72
CA ALA A 608 23.06 -28.17 -6.96
C ALA A 608 21.66 -28.26 -6.32
N VAL A 609 21.19 -29.47 -6.00
CA VAL A 609 19.85 -29.73 -5.43
C VAL A 609 19.87 -29.80 -3.89
N SER A 610 21.04 -29.71 -3.25
CA SER A 610 21.13 -29.76 -1.79
C SER A 610 20.54 -28.50 -1.14
N ALA A 611 19.74 -28.68 -0.08
CA ALA A 611 19.22 -27.60 0.77
C ALA A 611 20.33 -26.64 1.25
N THR A 612 21.56 -27.15 1.45
CA THR A 612 22.71 -26.31 1.83
C THR A 612 23.14 -25.33 0.74
N ASN A 613 22.94 -25.64 -0.54
CA ASN A 613 23.33 -24.75 -1.64
C ASN A 613 22.37 -23.57 -1.82
N TYR A 614 21.07 -23.77 -1.56
CA TYR A 614 20.10 -22.67 -1.56
C TYR A 614 20.41 -21.59 -0.52
N ILE A 615 21.05 -21.95 0.60
CA ILE A 615 21.45 -21.00 1.64
C ILE A 615 22.45 -19.97 1.07
N PHE A 616 23.37 -20.40 0.19
CA PHE A 616 24.39 -19.53 -0.38
C PHE A 616 23.88 -18.66 -1.54
N GLU A 617 22.76 -18.99 -2.16
CA GLU A 617 22.18 -18.23 -3.28
C GLU A 617 21.68 -16.83 -2.84
N PHE A 618 21.24 -16.71 -1.59
CA PHE A 618 20.74 -15.47 -0.99
C PHE A 618 21.68 -14.89 0.07
N MET A 619 22.95 -15.31 0.07
CA MET A 619 23.94 -14.91 1.08
C MET A 619 24.89 -13.85 0.54
N PHE A 620 24.61 -12.59 0.91
CA PHE A 620 25.42 -11.43 0.57
C PHE A 620 25.83 -10.73 1.86
N ASN A 621 27.08 -10.88 2.27
CA ASN A 621 27.57 -10.32 3.52
C ASN A 621 28.46 -9.10 3.25
N PRO A 622 28.23 -7.96 3.94
CA PRO A 622 29.08 -6.79 3.78
C PRO A 622 30.42 -6.98 4.50
N PHE A 623 31.51 -6.58 3.85
CA PHE A 623 32.86 -6.53 4.42
C PHE A 623 33.54 -5.21 4.02
N SER A 624 34.02 -4.46 5.01
CA SER A 624 34.80 -3.24 4.77
C SER A 624 36.11 -3.57 4.06
N ILE A 625 36.47 -2.70 3.12
CA ILE A 625 37.71 -2.76 2.37
C ILE A 625 38.83 -2.28 3.29
N ALA A 626 39.70 -3.19 3.71
CA ALA A 626 40.77 -2.90 4.68
C ALA A 626 42.00 -2.25 4.04
N SER A 627 42.28 -2.58 2.78
CA SER A 627 43.26 -1.90 1.93
C SER A 627 43.00 -2.23 0.46
N VAL A 628 43.46 -1.33 -0.41
CA VAL A 628 43.61 -1.57 -1.85
C VAL A 628 45.08 -1.28 -2.15
N ASP A 629 45.77 -2.22 -2.77
CA ASP A 629 47.18 -2.02 -3.08
C ASP A 629 47.36 -0.94 -4.16
N GLU A 630 48.38 -0.08 -3.98
CA GLU A 630 48.67 1.01 -4.92
C GLU A 630 49.32 0.49 -6.21
N HIS A 631 50.15 -0.56 -6.09
CA HIS A 631 50.96 -1.10 -7.17
C HIS A 631 50.37 -2.37 -7.80
N SER A 632 49.56 -3.13 -7.04
CA SER A 632 48.83 -4.32 -7.50
C SER A 632 47.33 -4.04 -7.62
N THR A 633 46.57 -4.97 -8.20
CA THR A 633 45.11 -4.89 -8.25
C THR A 633 44.43 -5.54 -7.05
N ASP A 634 45.18 -5.79 -5.97
CA ASP A 634 44.69 -6.58 -4.85
C ASP A 634 43.86 -5.75 -3.87
N LEU A 635 42.70 -6.29 -3.54
CA LEU A 635 41.79 -5.83 -2.50
C LEU A 635 41.95 -6.72 -1.29
N THR A 636 42.16 -6.13 -0.11
CA THR A 636 42.19 -6.88 1.15
C THR A 636 40.91 -6.66 1.95
N LEU A 637 40.27 -7.76 2.36
CA LEU A 637 39.17 -7.78 3.32
C LEU A 637 39.61 -8.52 4.59
N ILE A 638 39.12 -8.08 5.74
CA ILE A 638 39.35 -8.76 7.03
C ILE A 638 38.01 -9.23 7.56
N ALA A 639 37.84 -10.55 7.67
CA ALA A 639 36.63 -11.18 8.17
C ALA A 639 36.88 -11.79 9.54
N ARG A 640 35.99 -11.52 10.50
CA ARG A 640 36.00 -12.19 11.80
C ARG A 640 35.21 -13.50 11.71
N CYS A 641 35.80 -14.62 12.13
CA CYS A 641 35.09 -15.89 12.24
C CYS A 641 33.93 -15.77 13.24
N ARG A 642 32.71 -16.06 12.78
CA ARG A 642 31.49 -16.15 13.59
C ARG A 642 30.75 -17.45 13.27
N ASP A 643 29.73 -17.76 14.03
CA ASP A 643 28.93 -19.00 13.91
C ASP A 643 27.99 -19.03 12.68
N GLY A 644 28.16 -18.09 11.75
CA GLY A 644 27.42 -18.05 10.49
C GLY A 644 28.12 -18.83 9.37
N PRO A 645 27.37 -19.35 8.38
CA PRO A 645 27.85 -20.19 7.30
C PRO A 645 28.81 -19.47 6.37
N MET A 646 28.65 -18.14 6.19
CA MET A 646 29.57 -17.34 5.39
C MET A 646 31.00 -17.45 5.96
N THR A 647 31.16 -17.04 7.22
CA THR A 647 32.46 -16.98 7.89
C THR A 647 32.99 -18.36 8.26
N GLN A 648 32.12 -19.32 8.60
CA GLN A 648 32.53 -20.72 8.81
C GLN A 648 33.02 -21.36 7.51
N ASN A 649 32.35 -21.11 6.38
CA ASN A 649 32.81 -21.64 5.10
C ASN A 649 34.12 -20.99 4.67
N LEU A 650 34.28 -19.67 4.86
CA LEU A 650 35.55 -18.99 4.63
C LEU A 650 36.68 -19.55 5.52
N ALA A 651 36.41 -19.82 6.80
CA ALA A 651 37.38 -20.43 7.72
C ALA A 651 37.78 -21.84 7.28
N ARG A 652 36.81 -22.66 6.87
CA ARG A 652 37.06 -23.99 6.31
C ARG A 652 37.93 -23.91 5.06
N LEU A 653 37.55 -23.05 4.11
CA LEU A 653 38.32 -22.84 2.88
C LEU A 653 39.73 -22.34 3.19
N ALA A 654 39.91 -21.47 4.20
CA ALA A 654 41.24 -21.01 4.62
C ALA A 654 42.09 -22.12 5.27
N ASN A 655 41.48 -23.04 6.01
CA ASN A 655 42.15 -24.21 6.60
C ASN A 655 42.52 -25.26 5.54
N ASP A 656 41.64 -25.50 4.58
CA ASP A 656 41.81 -26.50 3.51
C ASP A 656 42.76 -26.00 2.41
N SER A 657 43.01 -24.68 2.35
CA SER A 657 43.92 -24.07 1.39
C SER A 657 45.35 -24.46 1.70
N THR A 658 45.92 -25.36 0.91
CA THR A 658 47.38 -25.51 0.82
C THR A 658 47.97 -24.21 0.27
N ALA A 659 49.19 -23.85 0.72
CA ALA A 659 49.83 -22.59 0.35
C ALA A 659 49.79 -22.35 -1.17
N GLY A 660 49.01 -21.36 -1.62
CA GLY A 660 48.86 -20.98 -3.03
C GLY A 660 47.53 -21.35 -3.70
N MET A 661 46.66 -22.14 -3.06
CA MET A 661 45.32 -22.42 -3.59
C MET A 661 44.44 -21.15 -3.53
N LYS A 662 43.87 -20.76 -4.66
CA LYS A 662 42.93 -19.64 -4.75
C LYS A 662 41.50 -20.15 -4.83
N VAL A 663 40.58 -19.41 -4.21
CA VAL A 663 39.16 -19.76 -4.10
C VAL A 663 38.33 -18.71 -4.84
N PRO A 664 37.46 -19.10 -5.79
CA PRO A 664 36.63 -18.13 -6.48
C PRO A 664 35.61 -17.52 -5.52
N LEU A 665 35.59 -16.19 -5.45
CA LEU A 665 34.64 -15.40 -4.66
C LEU A 665 33.99 -14.34 -5.55
N SER A 666 32.70 -14.07 -5.32
CA SER A 666 31.98 -13.02 -6.04
C SER A 666 31.88 -11.77 -5.17
N ILE A 667 32.28 -10.62 -5.74
CA ILE A 667 32.38 -9.33 -5.07
C ILE A 667 31.47 -8.32 -5.79
N GLU A 668 30.64 -7.62 -5.03
CA GLU A 668 29.75 -6.54 -5.49
C GLU A 668 30.10 -5.24 -4.73
N GLY A 669 30.44 -4.16 -5.45
CA GLY A 669 30.77 -2.88 -4.84
C GLY A 669 31.76 -2.02 -5.67
N PRO A 670 32.36 -0.98 -5.07
CA PRO A 670 32.28 -0.59 -3.66
C PRO A 670 30.98 0.14 -3.27
N TYR A 671 30.60 0.03 -2.00
CA TYR A 671 29.44 0.66 -1.36
C TYR A 671 29.82 1.42 -0.08
N GLY A 672 28.89 2.21 0.45
CA GLY A 672 29.09 3.07 1.61
C GLY A 672 29.09 4.56 1.27
N CYS A 673 29.15 5.40 2.31
CA CYS A 673 29.08 6.86 2.18
C CYS A 673 30.45 7.54 2.22
N ALA A 674 31.53 6.78 2.44
CA ALA A 674 32.86 7.37 2.60
C ALA A 674 33.36 8.12 1.37
N ALA A 675 33.02 7.63 0.16
CA ALA A 675 33.28 8.33 -1.10
C ALA A 675 32.56 9.71 -1.22
N ARG A 676 31.63 10.01 -0.31
CA ARG A 676 30.85 11.26 -0.27
C ARG A 676 31.09 12.08 1.00
N PHE A 677 32.09 11.71 1.81
CA PHE A 677 32.47 12.50 2.97
C PHE A 677 32.91 13.92 2.57
N PRO A 678 32.74 14.90 3.47
CA PRO A 678 33.32 16.22 3.25
C PRO A 678 34.84 16.12 3.13
N ASN A 679 35.48 17.13 2.56
CA ASN A 679 36.94 17.14 2.46
C ASN A 679 37.54 17.26 3.87
N LEU A 680 37.89 16.11 4.46
CA LEU A 680 38.43 16.00 5.81
C LEU A 680 39.80 16.69 5.93
N VAL A 681 40.59 16.72 4.85
CA VAL A 681 41.93 17.33 4.79
C VAL A 681 41.89 18.81 4.39
N GLY A 682 40.73 19.28 3.93
CA GLY A 682 40.52 20.67 3.52
C GLY A 682 40.50 21.64 4.70
N PRO A 683 40.36 22.95 4.44
CA PRO A 683 40.21 23.97 5.47
C PRO A 683 38.87 23.85 6.20
N GLU A 684 38.17 22.72 6.15
CA GLU A 684 36.88 22.46 6.79
C GLU A 684 37.01 21.88 8.21
N PHE A 685 38.12 21.21 8.51
CA PHE A 685 38.36 20.57 9.80
C PHE A 685 39.76 20.90 10.32
N ASP A 686 39.83 21.19 11.61
CA ASP A 686 41.06 21.56 12.29
C ASP A 686 41.63 20.38 13.09
N GLN A 687 40.76 19.47 13.54
CA GLN A 687 41.09 18.23 14.27
C GLN A 687 40.20 17.07 13.81
N ILE A 688 40.79 15.88 13.69
CA ILE A 688 40.09 14.66 13.25
C ILE A 688 40.36 13.55 14.28
N LEU A 689 39.29 13.05 14.90
CA LEU A 689 39.33 11.92 15.84
C LEU A 689 38.73 10.69 15.17
N LEU A 690 39.54 9.66 14.98
CA LEU A 690 39.14 8.37 14.44
C LEU A 690 39.17 7.32 15.55
N VAL A 691 38.08 6.59 15.76
CA VAL A 691 37.97 5.58 16.82
C VAL A 691 37.55 4.24 16.22
N ALA A 692 38.39 3.23 16.38
CA ALA A 692 38.15 1.87 15.88
C ALA A 692 38.08 0.87 17.03
N GLY A 693 37.11 -0.04 16.98
CA GLY A 693 36.98 -1.17 17.90
C GLY A 693 37.09 -2.52 17.18
N GLY A 694 38.06 -3.34 17.56
CA GLY A 694 38.30 -4.67 17.00
C GLY A 694 38.52 -4.61 15.49
N VAL A 695 37.71 -5.37 14.74
CA VAL A 695 37.76 -5.42 13.27
C VAL A 695 37.25 -4.12 12.62
N GLY A 696 36.60 -3.21 13.35
CA GLY A 696 36.17 -1.91 12.81
C GLY A 696 37.31 -1.04 12.27
N ALA A 697 38.56 -1.38 12.59
CA ALA A 697 39.73 -0.79 11.95
C ALA A 697 39.78 -1.04 10.44
N SER A 698 39.14 -2.08 9.89
CA SER A 698 39.05 -2.26 8.44
C SER A 698 38.32 -1.13 7.71
N PHE A 699 37.46 -0.36 8.40
CA PHE A 699 36.86 0.86 7.87
C PHE A 699 37.74 2.09 8.14
N VAL A 700 38.20 2.24 9.39
CA VAL A 700 38.91 3.45 9.84
C VAL A 700 40.31 3.58 9.25
N LEU A 701 41.02 2.46 9.08
CA LEU A 701 42.42 2.45 8.67
C LEU A 701 42.66 2.95 7.22
N PRO A 702 41.89 2.52 6.20
CA PRO A 702 42.02 3.08 4.86
C PRO A 702 41.82 4.61 4.84
N ILE A 703 40.87 5.11 5.63
CA ILE A 703 40.62 6.56 5.76
C ILE A 703 41.83 7.23 6.38
N TYR A 704 42.33 6.71 7.51
CA TYR A 704 43.53 7.23 8.16
C TYR A 704 44.73 7.33 7.21
N ARG A 705 45.01 6.26 6.44
CA ARG A 705 46.09 6.22 5.45
C ARG A 705 45.90 7.25 4.35
N SER A 706 44.68 7.40 3.82
CA SER A 706 44.34 8.40 2.81
C SER A 706 44.53 9.84 3.33
N LEU A 707 44.11 10.13 4.57
CA LEU A 707 44.29 11.46 5.16
C LEU A 707 45.76 11.84 5.32
N LEU A 708 46.60 10.90 5.77
CA LEU A 708 48.03 11.15 5.92
C LEU A 708 48.77 11.19 4.58
N GLY A 709 48.34 10.40 3.59
CA GLY A 709 48.87 10.45 2.23
C GLY A 709 48.62 11.81 1.56
N GLU A 710 47.46 12.43 1.82
CA GLU A 710 47.12 13.76 1.32
C GLU A 710 47.80 14.89 2.12
N ASN A 711 47.83 14.80 3.45
CA ASN A 711 48.47 15.79 4.32
C ASN A 711 49.08 15.14 5.58
N PRO A 712 50.40 14.87 5.58
CA PRO A 712 51.10 14.32 6.74
C PRO A 712 51.01 15.21 8.00
N GLY A 713 50.79 16.52 7.83
CA GLY A 713 50.65 17.50 8.90
C GLY A 713 49.24 17.62 9.47
N ALA A 714 48.25 16.86 8.96
CA ALA A 714 46.88 16.93 9.45
C ALA A 714 46.80 16.51 10.94
N GLY A 715 45.99 17.25 11.71
CA GLY A 715 45.70 17.00 13.13
C GLY A 715 44.79 15.79 13.33
N VAL A 716 45.27 14.61 12.95
CA VAL A 716 44.56 13.33 13.03
C VAL A 716 45.02 12.57 14.27
N THR A 717 44.07 12.11 15.09
CA THR A 717 44.30 11.17 16.18
C THR A 717 43.50 9.91 15.91
N MET A 718 44.16 8.75 15.87
CA MET A 718 43.51 7.46 15.73
C MET A 718 43.60 6.66 17.02
N ILE A 719 42.44 6.27 17.56
CA ILE A 719 42.32 5.36 18.70
C ILE A 719 41.89 4.01 18.17
N TRP A 720 42.67 2.96 18.44
CA TRP A 720 42.31 1.60 18.07
C TRP A 720 42.27 0.72 19.31
N VAL A 721 41.13 0.10 19.56
CA VAL A 721 40.89 -0.73 20.74
C VAL A 721 40.71 -2.17 20.30
N VAL A 722 41.56 -3.09 20.77
CA VAL A 722 41.47 -4.53 20.45
C VAL A 722 41.55 -5.38 21.72
N ARG A 723 41.04 -6.62 21.66
CA ARG A 723 41.10 -7.54 22.81
C ARG A 723 42.48 -8.20 22.96
N SER A 724 43.13 -8.53 21.85
CA SER A 724 44.44 -9.18 21.80
C SER A 724 45.33 -8.47 20.80
N ALA A 725 46.65 -8.47 21.04
CA ALA A 725 47.63 -7.93 20.10
C ALA A 725 47.60 -8.66 18.74
N SER A 726 47.24 -9.95 18.72
CA SER A 726 47.09 -10.74 17.50
C SER A 726 46.02 -10.16 16.54
N ASP A 727 44.94 -9.59 17.07
CA ASP A 727 43.88 -8.92 16.29
C ASP A 727 44.39 -7.64 15.57
N ALA A 728 45.57 -7.14 15.93
CA ALA A 728 46.18 -5.93 15.38
C ALA A 728 47.39 -6.19 14.45
N THR A 729 47.68 -7.46 14.12
CA THR A 729 48.85 -7.82 13.28
C THR A 729 48.59 -7.72 11.78
N TRP A 730 47.34 -7.86 11.36
CA TRP A 730 46.97 -7.87 9.94
C TRP A 730 47.38 -6.61 9.15
N PRO A 731 47.40 -5.39 9.70
CA PRO A 731 47.87 -4.21 8.97
C PRO A 731 49.38 -4.19 8.74
N ALA A 732 50.15 -4.94 9.53
CA ALA A 732 51.62 -4.93 9.52
C ALA A 732 52.21 -5.90 8.50
N SER A 733 51.39 -6.80 7.93
CA SER A 733 51.80 -7.80 6.94
C SER A 733 52.03 -7.24 5.53
N ASP A 734 51.60 -6.01 5.25
CA ASP A 734 51.80 -5.33 3.98
C ASP A 734 52.88 -4.24 4.17
N ALA A 735 54.06 -4.45 3.59
CA ALA A 735 55.29 -3.72 3.90
C ALA A 735 55.23 -2.20 3.60
N SER A 736 55.59 -1.37 4.59
CA SER A 736 56.57 -0.26 4.49
C SER A 736 56.47 0.79 5.61
N GLN A 737 55.38 0.86 6.37
CA GLN A 737 55.31 1.66 7.61
C GLN A 737 54.43 0.90 8.61
N SER A 738 55.05 0.35 9.67
CA SER A 738 54.26 -0.25 10.74
C SER A 738 53.44 0.86 11.36
N ILE A 739 52.13 0.87 11.11
CA ILE A 739 51.20 1.84 11.68
C ILE A 739 51.25 1.88 13.21
N LEU A 740 51.70 0.78 13.82
CA LEU A 740 51.96 0.66 15.25
C LEU A 740 53.14 1.54 15.72
N LYS A 741 53.91 2.14 14.80
CA LYS A 741 55.02 3.07 15.08
C LYS A 741 54.65 4.53 14.85
N ASP A 742 53.44 4.82 14.39
CA ASP A 742 52.99 6.19 14.19
C ASP A 742 52.48 6.78 15.52
N ASP A 743 53.08 7.88 15.96
CA ASP A 743 52.73 8.54 17.22
C ASP A 743 51.28 9.04 17.26
N LYS A 744 50.63 9.21 16.10
CA LYS A 744 49.22 9.60 15.99
C LYS A 744 48.25 8.44 16.25
N VAL A 745 48.74 7.20 16.36
CA VAL A 745 47.94 5.99 16.60
C VAL A 745 48.12 5.50 18.03
N GLN A 746 47.02 5.48 18.78
CA GLN A 746 46.97 4.95 20.14
C GLN A 746 46.25 3.60 20.15
N LEU A 747 47.02 2.52 20.33
CA LEU A 747 46.50 1.16 20.46
C LEU A 747 46.20 0.85 21.93
N TYR A 748 44.98 0.42 22.24
CA TYR A 748 44.54 -0.03 23.56
C TYR A 748 44.22 -1.52 23.56
N LEU A 749 44.77 -2.26 24.52
CA LEU A 749 44.55 -3.70 24.71
C LEU A 749 43.61 -3.94 25.89
N THR A 750 42.44 -4.53 25.64
CA THR A 750 41.38 -4.71 26.67
C THR A 750 41.17 -6.15 27.14
N GLY A 751 41.95 -7.11 26.66
CA GLY A 751 41.91 -8.50 27.14
C GLY A 751 42.72 -8.67 28.42
N ASP A 752 42.41 -9.71 29.21
CA ASP A 752 43.13 -10.01 30.44
C ASP A 752 44.57 -10.43 30.12
N ILE A 753 45.56 -9.71 30.63
CA ILE A 753 47.00 -10.01 30.48
C ILE A 753 47.46 -10.98 31.60
N LEU A 754 46.60 -11.90 32.04
CA LEU A 754 46.91 -12.77 33.18
C LEU A 754 46.52 -14.22 32.90
N GLU A 755 47.48 -15.00 32.39
CA GLU A 755 47.81 -16.36 32.86
C GLU A 755 49.11 -16.84 32.20
N SER A 756 50.25 -16.43 32.75
CA SER A 756 51.55 -17.14 32.60
C SER A 756 52.55 -16.62 33.63
N THR A 757 52.16 -16.62 34.90
CA THR A 757 53.12 -16.53 36.01
C THR A 757 52.45 -16.99 37.31
N SER A 758 52.19 -18.30 37.42
CA SER A 758 52.02 -19.02 38.70
C SER A 758 51.78 -20.50 38.41
N GLY A 759 52.81 -21.33 38.52
CA GLY A 759 52.70 -22.77 38.34
C GLY A 759 54.07 -23.46 38.36
N THR A 760 54.66 -23.56 39.53
CA THR A 760 55.75 -24.50 39.82
C THR A 760 55.36 -25.92 39.40
N GLY A 761 56.07 -26.49 38.44
CA GLY A 761 55.92 -27.88 37.99
C GLY A 761 56.94 -28.23 36.91
N THR A 762 57.94 -29.01 37.30
CA THR A 762 59.11 -29.48 36.54
C THR A 762 58.80 -30.33 35.28
N LEU A 763 59.51 -29.99 34.19
CA LEU A 763 60.09 -30.83 33.12
C LEU A 763 59.19 -31.81 32.34
N SER A 764 58.90 -31.48 31.08
CA SER A 764 59.28 -32.34 29.94
C SER A 764 59.42 -31.51 28.66
N ASP A 765 60.37 -31.95 27.85
CA ASP A 765 61.14 -31.23 26.83
C ASP A 765 60.44 -31.22 25.45
N GLY A 766 60.79 -30.23 24.62
CA GLY A 766 60.68 -30.36 23.16
C GLY A 766 59.74 -29.40 22.43
N ALA A 767 60.34 -28.30 21.93
CA ALA A 767 59.93 -27.57 20.71
C ALA A 767 58.76 -26.58 20.78
N THR A 768 58.89 -25.49 21.55
CA THR A 768 58.16 -24.23 21.24
C THR A 768 58.83 -22.98 21.82
N GLU A 769 60.16 -22.88 21.78
CA GLU A 769 60.89 -21.75 22.41
C GLU A 769 61.75 -20.93 21.44
N LEU A 770 61.48 -20.98 20.13
CA LEU A 770 62.30 -20.29 19.11
C LEU A 770 61.59 -19.22 18.26
N GLU A 771 60.33 -18.87 18.53
CA GLU A 771 59.66 -17.75 17.83
C GLU A 771 59.25 -16.55 18.70
N MET A 772 59.32 -16.62 20.04
CA MET A 772 59.00 -15.47 20.90
C MET A 772 60.17 -14.51 21.16
N THR A 773 61.39 -14.85 20.77
CA THR A 773 62.60 -14.05 21.08
C THR A 773 62.87 -12.93 20.08
N HIS A 774 62.15 -12.85 18.96
CA HIS A 774 62.36 -11.80 17.95
C HIS A 774 61.53 -10.53 18.14
N LEU A 775 60.59 -10.49 19.10
CA LEU A 775 59.82 -9.28 19.43
C LEU A 775 60.27 -8.60 20.74
N SER A 776 61.16 -9.21 21.52
CA SER A 776 61.61 -8.69 22.82
C SER A 776 62.99 -8.02 22.79
N GLN A 777 63.73 -8.09 21.68
CA GLN A 777 65.02 -7.39 21.50
C GLN A 777 64.92 -6.17 20.59
N ARG A 778 64.30 -5.10 21.10
CA ARG A 778 64.69 -3.69 20.96
C ARG A 778 63.52 -2.85 21.45
N ARG A 779 63.60 -2.44 22.72
CA ARG A 779 62.69 -1.48 23.35
C ARG A 779 62.57 -0.24 22.45
N PRO A 780 61.39 0.05 21.88
CA PRO A 780 61.01 1.43 21.67
C PRO A 780 60.78 2.04 23.07
N GLU A 781 61.00 3.33 23.20
CA GLU A 781 60.63 4.12 24.38
C GLU A 781 59.09 4.25 24.46
N TYR A 782 58.37 3.13 24.44
CA TYR A 782 56.91 3.05 24.52
C TYR A 782 56.55 2.65 25.94
N SER A 783 55.95 3.56 26.71
CA SER A 783 55.61 3.34 28.12
C SER A 783 54.54 2.23 28.22
N PRO A 784 54.86 1.01 28.69
CA PRO A 784 53.98 -0.16 28.58
C PRO A 784 52.73 -0.08 29.48
N ASP A 785 52.77 0.76 30.52
CA ASP A 785 51.72 0.85 31.53
C ASP A 785 50.51 1.71 31.12
N ARG A 786 50.61 2.54 30.08
CA ARG A 786 49.56 3.57 29.81
C ARG A 786 48.38 3.10 28.94
N ASN A 787 48.52 2.01 28.18
CA ASN A 787 47.54 1.61 27.16
C ASN A 787 46.97 0.19 27.36
N CYS A 788 47.16 -0.41 28.54
CA CYS A 788 46.47 -1.64 28.94
C CYS A 788 45.18 -1.28 29.67
N GLY A 789 44.04 -1.83 29.23
CA GLY A 789 42.71 -1.52 29.75
C GLY A 789 41.83 -0.72 28.78
N ARG A 790 40.59 -0.45 29.21
CA ARG A 790 39.63 0.32 28.40
C ARG A 790 40.05 1.80 28.33
N PRO A 791 40.05 2.43 27.15
CA PRO A 791 40.38 3.84 27.04
C PRO A 791 39.32 4.71 27.72
N ASP A 792 39.76 5.79 28.38
CA ASP A 792 38.85 6.83 28.87
C ASP A 792 38.40 7.71 27.69
N LEU A 793 37.31 7.29 27.04
CA LEU A 793 36.74 7.98 25.89
C LEU A 793 36.30 9.41 26.21
N ARG A 794 35.89 9.70 27.46
CA ARG A 794 35.55 11.06 27.87
C ARG A 794 36.80 11.93 27.84
N LYS A 795 37.88 11.47 28.46
CA LYS A 795 39.14 12.20 28.48
C LYS A 795 39.68 12.43 27.07
N ILE A 796 39.63 11.42 26.21
CA ILE A 796 40.06 11.55 24.80
C ILE A 796 39.24 12.62 24.06
N VAL A 797 37.91 12.59 24.20
CA VAL A 797 37.04 13.61 23.59
C VAL A 797 37.33 14.99 24.18
N ASP A 798 37.45 15.10 25.50
CA ASP A 798 37.76 16.38 26.13
C ASP A 798 39.13 16.92 25.67
N ASP A 799 40.16 16.07 25.53
CA ASP A 799 41.50 16.45 25.08
C ASP A 799 41.49 16.95 23.62
N VAL A 800 40.78 16.28 22.71
CA VAL A 800 40.61 16.74 21.32
C VAL A 800 39.87 18.08 21.28
N PHE A 801 38.85 18.26 22.13
CA PHE A 801 38.00 19.44 22.12
C PHE A 801 38.51 20.61 22.97
N LYS A 802 39.59 20.43 23.74
CA LYS A 802 40.24 21.47 24.58
C LYS A 802 40.90 22.58 23.77
N HIS A 803 41.24 22.31 22.52
CA HIS A 803 41.81 23.27 21.58
C HIS A 803 40.79 24.37 21.19
N GLY A 804 41.19 25.36 20.39
CA GLY A 804 40.48 26.64 20.25
C GLY A 804 38.97 26.51 19.99
N VAL A 805 38.13 27.35 20.62
CA VAL A 805 36.65 27.24 20.63
C VAL A 805 36.00 27.31 19.22
N GLU A 806 36.73 27.80 18.24
CA GLU A 806 36.30 27.91 16.83
C GLU A 806 36.66 26.71 15.96
N GLU A 807 37.50 25.79 16.47
CA GLU A 807 37.91 24.60 15.73
C GLU A 807 36.74 23.69 15.39
N ARG A 808 36.75 23.20 14.15
CA ARG A 808 35.81 22.22 13.62
C ARG A 808 36.42 20.85 13.76
N VAL A 809 35.70 19.98 14.45
CA VAL A 809 36.18 18.64 14.76
C VAL A 809 35.39 17.62 13.96
N ALA A 810 36.09 16.74 13.25
CA ALA A 810 35.51 15.53 12.66
C ALA A 810 35.70 14.37 13.63
N VAL A 811 34.63 13.65 13.94
CA VAL A 811 34.68 12.45 14.79
C VAL A 811 34.08 11.28 14.03
N MET A 812 34.84 10.20 13.90
CA MET A 812 34.42 8.98 13.24
C MET A 812 34.61 7.80 14.17
N VAL A 813 33.62 6.92 14.23
CA VAL A 813 33.69 5.70 15.03
C VAL A 813 33.21 4.50 14.25
N CYS A 814 33.91 3.37 14.39
CA CYS A 814 33.48 2.06 13.92
C CYS A 814 33.88 0.99 14.94
N GLY A 815 32.90 0.38 15.59
CA GLY A 815 33.16 -0.57 16.68
C GLY A 815 31.87 -1.09 17.33
N PRO A 816 31.97 -1.70 18.53
CA PRO A 816 30.81 -2.15 19.29
C PRO A 816 29.81 -1.02 19.57
N GLU A 817 28.51 -1.30 19.55
CA GLU A 817 27.44 -0.30 19.74
C GLU A 817 27.66 0.55 21.01
N GLY A 818 28.00 -0.08 22.13
CA GLY A 818 28.27 0.62 23.39
C GLY A 818 29.36 1.68 23.30
N MET A 819 30.43 1.41 22.54
CA MET A 819 31.52 2.36 22.31
C MET A 819 31.05 3.56 21.48
N GLY A 820 30.26 3.32 20.44
CA GLY A 820 29.67 4.37 19.60
C GLY A 820 28.71 5.27 20.39
N HIS A 821 27.83 4.68 21.21
CA HIS A 821 26.90 5.44 22.06
C HIS A 821 27.61 6.30 23.10
N GLU A 822 28.63 5.75 23.77
CA GLU A 822 29.39 6.46 24.78
C GLU A 822 30.13 7.66 24.17
N LEU A 823 30.82 7.44 23.05
CA LEU A 823 31.52 8.51 22.33
C LEU A 823 30.55 9.59 21.84
N ARG A 824 29.39 9.19 21.27
CA ARG A 824 28.33 10.12 20.86
C ARG A 824 27.84 10.96 22.04
N ARG A 825 27.62 10.35 23.20
CA ARG A 825 27.17 11.06 24.41
C ARG A 825 28.17 12.13 24.83
N TYR A 826 29.46 11.81 24.87
CA TYR A 826 30.50 12.77 25.27
C TYR A 826 30.66 13.90 24.25
N VAL A 827 30.72 13.59 22.95
CA VAL A 827 30.76 14.61 21.89
C VAL A 827 29.51 15.51 21.92
N GLY A 828 28.34 14.94 22.19
CA GLY A 828 27.09 15.70 22.30
C GLY A 828 27.13 16.77 23.41
N THR A 829 27.91 16.58 24.48
CA THR A 829 28.09 17.64 25.50
C THR A 829 28.78 18.88 24.93
N TRP A 830 29.73 18.69 24.03
CA TRP A 830 30.46 19.76 23.34
C TRP A 830 29.62 20.42 22.25
N VAL A 831 28.80 19.64 21.53
CA VAL A 831 27.85 20.18 20.55
C VAL A 831 26.84 21.12 21.21
N ARG A 832 26.30 20.76 22.38
CA ARG A 832 25.39 21.64 23.17
C ARG A 832 26.09 22.90 23.69
N LYS A 833 27.41 22.86 23.91
CA LYS A 833 28.23 24.05 24.20
C LYS A 833 28.50 24.92 22.95
N GLY A 834 27.96 24.53 21.80
CA GLY A 834 28.00 25.28 20.54
C GLY A 834 29.12 24.89 19.57
N ARG A 835 29.91 23.85 19.89
CA ARG A 835 31.01 23.35 19.03
C ARG A 835 30.49 22.88 17.68
N LYS A 836 31.30 23.07 16.63
CA LYS A 836 31.01 22.56 15.28
C LYS A 836 31.64 21.18 15.15
N VAL A 837 30.79 20.17 15.02
CA VAL A 837 31.22 18.77 14.93
C VAL A 837 30.59 18.14 13.71
N TRP A 838 31.40 17.44 12.92
CA TRP A 838 30.92 16.43 11.99
C TRP A 838 31.07 15.05 12.63
N TRP A 839 29.99 14.28 12.63
CA TRP A 839 29.92 12.99 13.30
C TRP A 839 29.55 11.90 12.30
N HIS A 840 30.34 10.83 12.27
CA HIS A 840 30.02 9.63 11.53
C HIS A 840 30.17 8.39 12.43
N ASN A 841 29.12 7.58 12.50
CA ASN A 841 29.16 6.28 13.16
C ASN A 841 28.95 5.22 12.09
N GLU A 842 30.02 4.50 11.75
CA GLU A 842 29.95 3.37 10.83
C GLU A 842 29.60 2.12 11.62
N SER A 843 28.41 1.59 11.35
CA SER A 843 27.93 0.35 11.97
C SER A 843 27.14 -0.48 10.97
N PHE A 844 27.46 -1.76 10.87
CA PHE A 844 26.59 -2.75 10.26
C PHE A 844 25.64 -3.29 11.34
N SER A 845 24.61 -2.51 11.70
CA SER A 845 23.59 -2.96 12.66
C SER A 845 22.64 -3.95 11.96
N TRP A 846 22.60 -5.21 12.43
CA TRP A 846 21.70 -6.26 11.93
C TRP A 846 20.54 -6.58 12.88
#